data_AF-A0A939UAN0-F1
#
_entry.id   AF-A0A939UAN0-F1
#
_cell.length_a   1.000
_cell.length_b   1.000
_cell.length_c   1.000
_cell.angle_alpha   90.00
_cell.angle_beta   90.00
_cell.angle_gamma   90.00
#
_symmetry.space_group_name_H-M   'P 1'
#
loop_
_entity.id
_entity.type
_entity.pdbx_description
1 polymer ?
#
loop_
_entity_poly.entity_id
_entity_poly.type
_entity_poly.pdbx_seq_one_letter_code
_entity_poly.pdbx_strand_id
1 'polypeptide(L)'
;MKAFRDYLGKQILFFDGGTGSVLQAQGLKSGELPENWNIEQSEKIVQLGYGYYLAGSNIINSNSFGAFSTKFTGTDGKYSVEQVIDAALENAKKARSLIQEKDRENGKPDTPRFIAFDIGSCGKLLKPLGDLEFEDAVSLFKTSFVAGIKHDPDLILIETVNDLYEAKAAVIAAKEAMEGAGKDIPIVASMVYDEGQKTLTGSSPEICAAVLEGLGVAALGLNCSLGPEQMKPIVTRLLAATSLPILVKPNAGLPKSVNGQTVYDVGAEEFSDIVSDFCVEGAAIAGGCCGTNPEFIKKLVQKTSAKVKDGLVPERTVQKSVITSGTRLVEFGGAPVLIGERINPTGKKKLKQALKDNDIAYILNEALTQEEKGAQVLDVNVGLPEIDECSMMQTVIKELQAVTDLPLQIDTSDPVTMEKALRIYNGKPLINSVNGKQEVMKQIFPLVKKYGGMVIALALDEQGIPPTAQGRIEVVEKLYAEAAKYGIAQDQIIVDPLAMTVSADDQAAVATLATVKYVHDVKGGLTSLGVSNVSFGLPLREHITSVFFTMAMQNGLSAAIMNPNAIEMMKAWTCFKTLSGMDGQCLGYIDFAGKYEQVVASAASSSGPSTLAGPSSASGTTGSVAGSTGTGGVSASGDLAPLSKAIYKGLKENAKSETLRLLTGSDGSEPMSAMDVINTKIIPALDAIGKDFENKKAYLPQLLMAADAAKEAFAVIKAELEKKGVAGEKKDPIVIATVKGDIHDIGKNIVKVLLENYSFRVIDLGKDVPPEVILDAVIKEHAPLAGLSALMTTTVGAMEETIKLIHKDAPWCKVFVGGAVLNQEYADKIHADAYTKDAMESVKYAQSICP
;
A
#
# COMPACT_ATOMS: atom_id res chain seq x y z
N MET A 1 2.66 38.81 4.39
CA MET A 1 2.51 37.88 3.24
C MET A 1 1.37 36.93 3.57
N LYS A 2 0.51 36.60 2.60
CA LYS A 2 -0.53 35.57 2.77
C LYS A 2 0.13 34.21 3.05
N ALA A 3 -0.56 33.32 3.76
CA ALA A 3 -0.05 31.99 4.09
C ALA A 3 -0.11 31.06 2.86
N PHE A 4 0.67 29.98 2.85
CA PHE A 4 0.67 29.00 1.75
C PHE A 4 -0.73 28.49 1.39
N ARG A 5 -1.55 28.16 2.40
CA ARG A 5 -2.95 27.71 2.24
C ARG A 5 -3.85 28.71 1.52
N ASP A 6 -3.50 30.00 1.52
CA ASP A 6 -4.31 31.02 0.84
C ASP A 6 -4.20 30.90 -0.68
N TYR A 7 -3.09 30.36 -1.20
CA TYR A 7 -2.81 30.17 -2.62
C TYR A 7 -3.09 28.75 -3.10
N LEU A 8 -2.85 27.77 -2.23
CA LEU A 8 -2.95 26.35 -2.56
C LEU A 8 -4.32 25.99 -3.15
N GLY A 9 -4.30 25.34 -4.33
CA GLY A 9 -5.52 24.93 -5.05
C GLY A 9 -6.28 26.07 -5.72
N LYS A 10 -5.81 27.31 -5.62
CA LYS A 10 -6.42 28.50 -6.25
C LYS A 10 -5.53 29.08 -7.34
N GLN A 11 -4.23 29.17 -7.07
CA GLN A 11 -3.20 29.59 -8.02
C GLN A 11 -2.21 28.45 -8.26
N ILE A 12 -1.70 28.37 -9.48
CA ILE A 12 -0.62 27.46 -9.81
C ILE A 12 0.63 27.92 -9.07
N LEU A 13 1.21 27.03 -8.27
CA LEU A 13 2.46 27.28 -7.55
C LEU A 13 3.60 26.47 -8.17
N PHE A 14 4.78 27.05 -8.16
CA PHE A 14 5.98 26.39 -8.69
C PHE A 14 6.95 26.00 -7.58
N PHE A 15 7.25 24.72 -7.46
CA PHE A 15 8.41 24.22 -6.73
C PHE A 15 9.69 24.46 -7.54
N ASP A 16 10.81 24.33 -6.83
CA ASP A 16 12.14 24.21 -7.40
C ASP A 16 12.35 22.92 -8.23
N GLY A 17 13.57 22.80 -8.74
CA GLY A 17 14.07 21.63 -9.46
C GLY A 17 14.87 20.67 -8.57
N GLY A 18 15.79 19.92 -9.17
CA GLY A 18 16.62 18.95 -8.45
C GLY A 18 17.73 19.62 -7.63
N THR A 19 17.92 19.15 -6.41
CA THR A 19 19.05 19.57 -5.56
C THR A 19 20.28 18.71 -5.82
N GLY A 20 20.18 17.39 -5.60
CA GLY A 20 21.32 16.46 -5.68
C GLY A 20 22.06 16.50 -7.02
N SER A 21 21.35 16.46 -8.14
CA SER A 21 21.96 16.51 -9.48
C SER A 21 22.70 17.84 -9.77
N VAL A 22 22.21 18.96 -9.22
CA VAL A 22 22.89 20.25 -9.36
C VAL A 22 24.13 20.32 -8.48
N LEU A 23 24.08 19.78 -7.26
CA LEU A 23 25.25 19.70 -6.38
C LEU A 23 26.35 18.79 -6.96
N GLN A 24 25.98 17.66 -7.59
CA GLN A 24 26.93 16.82 -8.33
C GLN A 24 27.66 17.61 -9.42
N ALA A 25 26.93 18.40 -10.21
CA ALA A 25 27.54 19.27 -11.22
C ALA A 25 28.45 20.37 -10.62
N GLN A 26 28.24 20.72 -9.34
CA GLN A 26 29.07 21.65 -8.58
C GLN A 26 30.21 20.98 -7.79
N GLY A 27 30.41 19.67 -7.97
CA GLY A 27 31.53 18.90 -7.41
C GLY A 27 31.20 18.02 -6.19
N LEU A 28 29.93 17.80 -5.85
CA LEU A 28 29.55 16.82 -4.82
C LEU A 28 30.02 15.41 -5.26
N LYS A 29 30.80 14.74 -4.40
CA LYS A 29 31.41 13.46 -4.75
C LYS A 29 30.41 12.31 -4.64
N SER A 30 30.72 11.22 -5.34
CA SER A 30 30.00 9.95 -5.21
C SER A 30 30.04 9.46 -3.74
N GLY A 31 28.88 9.07 -3.21
CA GLY A 31 28.71 8.64 -1.82
C GLY A 31 28.77 9.75 -0.75
N GLU A 32 29.00 11.01 -1.13
CA GLU A 32 28.93 12.14 -0.21
C GLU A 32 27.47 12.52 0.08
N LEU A 33 27.12 12.73 1.35
CA LEU A 33 25.77 13.13 1.76
C LEU A 33 25.53 14.60 1.41
N PRO A 34 24.55 14.93 0.54
CA PRO A 34 24.26 16.31 0.14
C PRO A 34 23.97 17.25 1.31
N GLU A 35 23.41 16.74 2.40
CA GLU A 35 22.99 17.55 3.53
C GLU A 35 24.17 18.07 4.37
N ASN A 36 25.37 17.47 4.28
CA ASN A 36 26.58 18.02 4.90
C ASN A 36 26.91 19.42 4.34
N TRP A 37 26.57 19.68 3.07
CA TRP A 37 26.83 20.96 2.42
C TRP A 37 26.00 22.10 3.01
N ASN A 38 24.97 21.82 3.81
CA ASN A 38 24.29 22.85 4.59
C ASN A 38 25.25 23.59 5.53
N ILE A 39 26.28 22.90 6.02
CA ILE A 39 27.25 23.45 6.97
C ILE A 39 28.56 23.73 6.23
N GLU A 40 29.07 22.76 5.48
CA GLU A 40 30.41 22.83 4.86
C GLU A 40 30.47 23.75 3.63
N GLN A 41 29.33 23.94 2.94
CA GLN A 41 29.23 24.68 1.68
C GLN A 41 27.96 25.57 1.66
N SER A 42 27.61 26.16 2.82
CA SER A 42 26.35 26.87 3.04
C SER A 42 26.04 27.92 1.97
N GLU A 43 27.05 28.67 1.51
CA GLU A 43 26.90 29.68 0.45
C GLU A 43 26.37 29.07 -0.86
N LYS A 44 26.86 27.88 -1.27
CA LYS A 44 26.37 27.20 -2.47
C LYS A 44 24.90 26.81 -2.35
N ILE A 45 24.49 26.33 -1.17
CA ILE A 45 23.09 25.96 -0.89
C ILE A 45 22.19 27.20 -0.93
N VAL A 46 22.61 28.30 -0.31
CA VAL A 46 21.88 29.58 -0.36
C VAL A 46 21.74 30.08 -1.81
N GLN A 47 22.82 30.04 -2.59
CA GLN A 47 22.80 30.46 -3.99
C GLN A 47 21.92 29.57 -4.87
N LEU A 48 21.87 28.26 -4.59
CA LEU A 48 21.00 27.34 -5.30
C LEU A 48 19.51 27.70 -5.07
N GLY A 49 19.10 27.84 -3.80
CA GLY A 49 17.73 28.25 -3.47
C GLY A 49 17.38 29.62 -4.04
N TYR A 50 18.30 30.59 -3.94
CA TYR A 50 18.14 31.91 -4.55
C TYR A 50 17.99 31.84 -6.08
N GLY A 51 18.77 30.99 -6.75
CA GLY A 51 18.69 30.74 -8.18
C GLY A 51 17.34 30.18 -8.62
N TYR A 52 16.76 29.25 -7.87
CA TYR A 52 15.42 28.72 -8.13
C TYR A 52 14.33 29.78 -7.93
N TYR A 53 14.45 30.63 -6.92
CA TYR A 53 13.55 31.74 -6.73
C TYR A 53 13.63 32.78 -7.87
N LEU A 54 14.84 33.10 -8.33
CA LEU A 54 15.08 33.96 -9.50
C LEU A 54 14.50 33.37 -10.78
N ALA A 55 14.51 32.04 -10.92
CA ALA A 55 13.88 31.34 -12.03
C ALA A 55 12.34 31.43 -12.00
N GLY A 56 11.74 31.79 -10.87
CA GLY A 56 10.30 31.99 -10.73
C GLY A 56 9.61 31.01 -9.77
N SER A 57 10.36 30.14 -9.08
CA SER A 57 9.79 29.25 -8.06
C SER A 57 9.06 30.06 -6.99
N ASN A 58 7.91 29.57 -6.55
CA ASN A 58 7.24 30.07 -5.35
C ASN A 58 7.73 29.34 -4.10
N ILE A 59 8.16 28.09 -4.25
CA ILE A 59 8.53 27.20 -3.16
C ILE A 59 9.94 26.65 -3.42
N ILE A 60 10.80 26.67 -2.41
CA ILE A 60 12.07 25.91 -2.43
C ILE A 60 12.07 24.86 -1.33
N ASN A 61 12.70 23.73 -1.60
CA ASN A 61 12.96 22.68 -0.64
C ASN A 61 14.17 23.06 0.24
N SER A 62 14.10 22.77 1.54
CA SER A 62 15.31 22.67 2.35
C SER A 62 16.15 21.49 1.87
N ASN A 63 17.48 21.62 1.90
CA ASN A 63 18.37 20.50 1.56
C ASN A 63 18.44 19.51 2.74
N SER A 64 17.36 18.79 2.99
CA SER A 64 17.19 17.89 4.15
C SER A 64 16.55 16.54 3.81
N PHE A 65 16.38 16.23 2.53
CA PHE A 65 15.75 15.01 2.02
C PHE A 65 16.13 13.74 2.80
N GLY A 66 17.42 13.48 3.01
CA GLY A 66 17.93 12.31 3.71
C GLY A 66 18.27 12.52 5.18
N ALA A 67 17.86 13.63 5.81
CA ALA A 67 18.27 14.01 7.16
C ALA A 67 17.58 13.17 8.25
N PHE A 68 18.12 11.96 8.48
CA PHE A 68 17.67 11.03 9.52
C PHE A 68 18.77 10.76 10.55
N SER A 69 18.37 10.46 11.79
CA SER A 69 19.30 10.10 12.87
C SER A 69 20.13 8.84 12.58
N THR A 70 19.69 8.00 11.64
CA THR A 70 20.43 6.83 11.15
C THR A 70 21.64 7.19 10.29
N LYS A 71 21.66 8.37 9.66
CA LYS A 71 22.79 8.89 8.86
C LYS A 71 23.60 9.94 9.62
N PHE A 72 22.93 10.75 10.44
CA PHE A 72 23.52 11.89 11.15
C PHE A 72 23.48 11.66 12.66
N THR A 73 24.32 10.75 13.15
CA THR A 73 24.35 10.34 14.56
C THR A 73 25.05 11.37 15.45
N GLY A 74 25.99 12.15 14.90
CA GLY A 74 26.91 13.02 15.64
C GLY A 74 27.97 12.27 16.46
N THR A 75 27.97 10.93 16.48
CA THR A 75 28.89 10.10 17.28
C THR A 75 30.19 9.78 16.56
N ASP A 76 30.22 9.91 15.24
CA ASP A 76 31.39 9.72 14.36
C ASP A 76 32.23 11.01 14.21
N GLY A 77 31.88 12.08 14.93
CA GLY A 77 32.58 13.35 14.90
C GLY A 77 32.18 14.29 13.76
N LYS A 78 31.09 14.01 13.03
CA LYS A 78 30.52 14.94 12.05
C LYS A 78 29.37 15.77 12.63
N TYR A 79 28.14 15.55 12.14
CA TYR A 79 26.98 16.37 12.46
C TYR A 79 25.83 15.50 12.92
N SER A 80 25.06 16.00 13.89
CA SER A 80 23.78 15.40 14.27
C SER A 80 22.69 15.79 13.27
N VAL A 81 21.61 14.99 13.24
CA VAL A 81 20.44 15.28 12.40
C VAL A 81 19.86 16.67 12.67
N GLU A 82 19.88 17.12 13.93
CA GLU A 82 19.40 18.45 14.31
C GLU A 82 20.28 19.56 13.72
N GLN A 83 21.61 19.44 13.81
CA GLN A 83 22.54 20.45 13.27
C GLN A 83 22.39 20.61 11.76
N VAL A 84 22.22 19.50 11.05
CA VAL A 84 22.06 19.49 9.60
C VAL A 84 20.73 20.13 9.18
N ILE A 85 19.64 19.79 9.87
CA ILE A 85 18.30 20.36 9.60
C ILE A 85 18.25 21.85 9.95
N ASP A 86 18.85 22.25 11.08
CA ASP A 86 18.94 23.66 11.48
C ASP A 86 19.64 24.48 10.40
N ALA A 87 20.80 24.01 9.93
CA ALA A 87 21.54 24.67 8.86
C ALA A 87 20.76 24.69 7.53
N ALA A 88 20.05 23.61 7.18
CA ALA A 88 19.24 23.55 5.95
C ALA A 88 18.15 24.63 5.92
N LEU A 89 17.41 24.78 7.02
CA LEU A 89 16.30 25.73 7.12
C LEU A 89 16.80 27.17 7.27
N GLU A 90 17.93 27.40 7.95
CA GLU A 90 18.59 28.71 7.97
C GLU A 90 19.07 29.13 6.57
N ASN A 91 19.64 28.21 5.80
CA ASN A 91 20.07 28.51 4.43
C ASN A 91 18.87 28.82 3.52
N ALA A 92 17.77 28.08 3.63
CA ALA A 92 16.53 28.38 2.92
C ALA A 92 15.94 29.76 3.30
N LYS A 93 15.99 30.13 4.59
CA LYS A 93 15.59 31.47 5.08
C LYS A 93 16.47 32.57 4.50
N LYS A 94 17.78 32.37 4.43
CA LYS A 94 18.72 33.32 3.80
C LYS A 94 18.41 33.50 2.31
N ALA A 95 18.21 32.41 1.57
CA ALA A 95 17.83 32.45 0.16
C ALA A 95 16.50 33.22 -0.06
N ARG A 96 15.49 32.96 0.79
CA ARG A 96 14.21 33.68 0.78
C ARG A 96 14.39 35.19 1.03
N SER A 97 15.22 35.58 2.00
CA SER A 97 15.50 36.99 2.28
C SER A 97 16.13 37.71 1.09
N LEU A 98 17.09 37.08 0.41
CA LEU A 98 17.75 37.64 -0.78
C LEU A 98 16.77 37.87 -1.93
N ILE A 99 15.87 36.92 -2.21
CA ILE A 99 14.87 37.12 -3.26
C ILE A 99 13.83 38.17 -2.85
N GLN A 100 13.42 38.22 -1.58
CA GLN A 100 12.45 39.23 -1.13
C GLN A 100 12.99 40.65 -1.25
N GLU A 101 14.28 40.87 -1.02
CA GLU A 101 14.93 42.15 -1.31
C GLU A 101 14.85 42.46 -2.81
N LYS A 102 15.18 41.49 -3.66
CA LYS A 102 15.10 41.64 -5.11
C LYS A 102 13.68 41.89 -5.63
N ASP A 103 12.69 41.24 -5.05
CA ASP A 103 11.28 41.41 -5.37
C ASP A 103 10.81 42.82 -5.00
N ARG A 104 11.27 43.40 -3.88
CA ARG A 104 11.00 44.81 -3.52
C ARG A 104 11.65 45.77 -4.52
N GLU A 105 12.91 45.55 -4.89
CA GLU A 105 13.59 46.35 -5.92
C GLU A 105 12.84 46.33 -7.26
N ASN A 106 12.29 45.18 -7.61
CA ASN A 106 11.52 44.99 -8.85
C ASN A 106 10.06 45.45 -8.74
N GLY A 107 9.64 46.06 -7.62
CA GLY A 107 8.27 46.54 -7.41
C GLY A 107 7.22 45.43 -7.24
N LYS A 108 7.63 44.22 -6.85
CA LYS A 108 6.76 43.04 -6.62
C LYS A 108 6.88 42.48 -5.19
N PRO A 109 6.75 43.30 -4.13
CA PRO A 109 7.02 42.91 -2.75
C PRO A 109 6.13 41.77 -2.22
N ASP A 110 4.98 41.55 -2.85
CA ASP A 110 3.97 40.56 -2.43
C ASP A 110 4.10 39.21 -3.15
N THR A 111 5.15 39.00 -3.94
CA THR A 111 5.39 37.72 -4.61
C THR A 111 5.51 36.60 -3.57
N PRO A 112 4.74 35.50 -3.68
CA PRO A 112 4.80 34.41 -2.71
C PRO A 112 6.15 33.68 -2.80
N ARG A 113 6.84 33.59 -1.65
CA ARG A 113 8.13 32.92 -1.47
C ARG A 113 8.08 32.03 -0.22
N PHE A 114 7.92 30.73 -0.41
CA PHE A 114 7.68 29.73 0.63
C PHE A 114 8.85 28.75 0.75
N ILE A 115 9.08 28.27 1.97
CA ILE A 115 10.08 27.25 2.29
C ILE A 115 9.35 25.97 2.65
N ALA A 116 9.60 24.90 1.88
CA ALA A 116 9.19 23.56 2.23
C ALA A 116 10.29 22.90 3.07
N PHE A 117 9.91 22.38 4.24
CA PHE A 117 10.77 21.46 4.97
C PHE A 117 10.65 20.07 4.34
N ASP A 118 11.68 19.70 3.57
CA ASP A 118 11.73 18.49 2.75
C ASP A 118 12.35 17.31 3.50
N ILE A 119 11.57 16.24 3.64
CA ILE A 119 11.99 14.94 4.15
C ILE A 119 11.57 13.85 3.17
N GLY A 120 12.52 13.02 2.77
CA GLY A 120 12.34 11.91 1.84
C GLY A 120 11.94 10.59 2.52
N SER A 121 11.99 9.50 1.76
CA SER A 121 11.93 8.13 2.31
C SER A 121 13.12 7.87 3.25
N CYS A 122 12.87 7.13 4.33
CA CYS A 122 13.90 6.63 5.24
C CYS A 122 14.71 5.47 4.63
N GLY A 123 14.30 4.96 3.46
CA GLY A 123 15.03 3.95 2.68
C GLY A 123 14.92 2.53 3.22
N LYS A 124 13.99 2.25 4.13
CA LYS A 124 13.72 0.92 4.71
C LYS A 124 12.28 0.51 4.46
N LEU A 125 12.07 -0.75 4.11
CA LEU A 125 10.75 -1.35 4.11
C LEU A 125 10.27 -1.60 5.55
N LEU A 126 8.98 -1.34 5.80
CA LEU A 126 8.33 -1.64 7.06
C LEU A 126 7.92 -3.12 7.11
N LYS A 127 7.81 -3.67 8.32
CA LYS A 127 7.23 -5.01 8.51
C LYS A 127 5.79 -5.08 7.97
N PRO A 128 5.39 -6.22 7.38
CA PRO A 128 6.15 -7.48 7.29
C PRO A 128 7.14 -7.58 6.12
N LEU A 129 7.27 -6.54 5.27
CA LEU A 129 8.07 -6.59 4.04
C LEU A 129 9.57 -6.33 4.26
N GLY A 130 9.91 -5.62 5.33
CA GLY A 130 11.28 -5.39 5.77
C GLY A 130 11.41 -5.49 7.28
N ASP A 131 12.50 -4.96 7.82
CA ASP A 131 12.86 -5.16 9.23
C ASP A 131 12.43 -4.01 10.15
N LEU A 132 11.95 -2.90 9.59
CA LEU A 132 11.58 -1.71 10.38
C LEU A 132 10.16 -1.84 10.94
N GLU A 133 10.01 -1.76 12.26
CA GLU A 133 8.68 -1.68 12.87
C GLU A 133 8.00 -0.35 12.53
N PHE A 134 6.67 -0.36 12.43
CA PHE A 134 5.91 0.86 12.12
C PHE A 134 6.16 1.99 13.12
N GLU A 135 6.17 1.69 14.42
CA GLU A 135 6.44 2.70 15.46
C GLU A 135 7.88 3.21 15.45
N ASP A 136 8.83 2.38 15.04
CA ASP A 136 10.23 2.79 14.87
C ASP A 136 10.35 3.74 13.67
N ALA A 137 9.61 3.48 12.58
CA ALA A 137 9.51 4.41 11.45
C ALA A 137 8.89 5.75 11.89
N VAL A 138 7.76 5.73 12.60
CA VAL A 138 7.13 6.96 13.13
C VAL A 138 8.12 7.73 14.01
N SER A 139 8.83 7.04 14.90
CA SER A 139 9.81 7.67 15.80
C SER A 139 10.98 8.29 15.03
N LEU A 140 11.50 7.58 14.02
CA LEU A 140 12.58 8.04 13.15
C LEU A 140 12.20 9.32 12.41
N PHE A 141 11.03 9.34 11.76
CA PHE A 141 10.51 10.54 11.10
C PHE A 141 10.26 11.67 12.09
N LYS A 142 9.68 11.37 13.25
CA LYS A 142 9.33 12.37 14.27
C LYS A 142 10.57 13.10 14.79
N THR A 143 11.70 12.40 14.96
CA THR A 143 12.97 13.05 15.32
C THR A 143 13.35 14.15 14.32
N SER A 144 13.30 13.87 13.02
CA SER A 144 13.58 14.86 11.98
C SER A 144 12.53 15.98 11.96
N PHE A 145 11.24 15.64 12.12
CA PHE A 145 10.17 16.64 12.13
C PHE A 145 10.26 17.61 13.30
N VAL A 146 10.56 17.14 14.51
CA VAL A 146 10.77 18.00 15.68
C VAL A 146 11.92 18.98 15.45
N ALA A 147 13.03 18.53 14.84
CA ALA A 147 14.15 19.40 14.53
C ALA A 147 13.80 20.51 13.52
N GLY A 148 12.94 20.23 12.53
CA GLY A 148 12.59 21.22 11.52
C GLY A 148 11.43 22.14 11.89
N ILE A 149 10.40 21.64 12.59
CA ILE A 149 9.17 22.42 12.88
C ILE A 149 9.46 23.67 13.74
N LYS A 150 10.47 23.64 14.61
CA LYS A 150 10.87 24.81 15.42
C LYS A 150 11.32 26.02 14.59
N HIS A 151 11.59 25.82 13.30
CA HIS A 151 12.00 26.88 12.37
C HIS A 151 10.85 27.54 11.61
N ASP A 152 9.61 27.13 11.85
CA ASP A 152 8.42 27.67 11.17
C ASP A 152 8.50 27.61 9.62
N PRO A 153 8.72 26.41 9.03
CA PRO A 153 8.59 26.26 7.58
C PRO A 153 7.14 26.55 7.14
N ASP A 154 6.97 27.00 5.89
CA ASP A 154 5.64 27.35 5.37
C ASP A 154 4.80 26.12 5.04
N LEU A 155 5.46 24.99 4.79
CA LEU A 155 4.89 23.66 4.58
C LEU A 155 5.91 22.56 4.91
N ILE A 156 5.40 21.35 5.17
CA ILE A 156 6.19 20.12 5.23
C ILE A 156 6.02 19.39 3.89
N LEU A 157 7.11 19.00 3.26
CA LEU A 157 7.10 18.13 2.09
C LEU A 157 7.62 16.74 2.50
N ILE A 158 6.76 15.73 2.32
CA ILE A 158 7.14 14.32 2.43
C ILE A 158 7.22 13.81 0.99
N GLU A 159 8.41 13.62 0.43
CA GLU A 159 8.57 13.28 -0.99
C GLU A 159 9.33 11.99 -1.26
N THR A 160 9.21 11.49 -2.49
CA THR A 160 9.92 10.28 -2.96
C THR A 160 9.62 9.03 -2.10
N VAL A 161 8.39 8.90 -1.59
CA VAL A 161 8.00 7.72 -0.81
C VAL A 161 7.43 6.65 -1.74
N ASN A 162 8.00 5.44 -1.71
CA ASN A 162 7.58 4.34 -2.59
C ASN A 162 6.73 3.27 -1.88
N ASP A 163 6.49 3.43 -0.57
CA ASP A 163 5.65 2.56 0.24
C ASP A 163 4.56 3.39 0.93
N LEU A 164 3.29 3.02 0.72
CA LEU A 164 2.17 3.71 1.33
C LEU A 164 2.19 3.63 2.86
N TYR A 165 2.71 2.54 3.42
CA TYR A 165 2.75 2.36 4.87
C TYR A 165 3.81 3.26 5.52
N GLU A 166 4.95 3.42 4.85
CA GLU A 166 5.95 4.44 5.18
C GLU A 166 5.37 5.86 5.10
N ALA A 167 4.64 6.19 4.03
CA ALA A 167 4.03 7.51 3.87
C ALA A 167 3.04 7.81 5.02
N LYS A 168 2.25 6.81 5.42
CA LYS A 168 1.37 6.91 6.59
C LYS A 168 2.15 7.17 7.89
N ALA A 169 3.24 6.44 8.13
CA ALA A 169 4.10 6.63 9.29
C ALA A 169 4.67 8.06 9.33
N ALA A 170 5.16 8.57 8.19
CA ALA A 170 5.70 9.91 8.07
C ALA A 170 4.65 11.02 8.32
N VAL A 171 3.44 10.87 7.78
CA VAL A 171 2.35 11.84 8.02
C VAL A 171 1.92 11.84 9.49
N ILE A 172 1.81 10.68 10.13
CA ILE A 172 1.51 10.57 11.57
C ILE A 172 2.63 11.23 12.39
N ALA A 173 3.89 10.95 12.07
CA ALA A 173 5.04 11.55 12.74
C ALA A 173 5.04 13.08 12.64
N ALA A 174 4.76 13.62 11.46
CA ALA A 174 4.65 15.07 11.24
C ALA A 174 3.53 15.68 12.08
N LYS A 175 2.33 15.05 12.10
CA LYS A 175 1.21 15.51 12.93
C LYS A 175 1.54 15.52 14.42
N GLU A 176 2.15 14.46 14.94
CA GLU A 176 2.53 14.38 16.35
C GLU A 176 3.63 15.38 16.72
N ALA A 177 4.58 15.62 15.82
CA ALA A 177 5.61 16.63 16.03
C ALA A 177 5.00 18.05 16.05
N MET A 178 4.03 18.32 15.18
CA MET A 178 3.27 19.58 15.17
C MET A 178 2.40 19.75 16.41
N GLU A 179 1.70 18.71 16.85
CA GLU A 179 0.91 18.70 18.09
C GLU A 179 1.79 19.05 19.30
N GLY A 180 2.96 18.39 19.43
CA GLY A 180 3.92 18.68 20.50
C GLY A 180 4.49 20.11 20.45
N ALA A 181 4.52 20.74 19.28
CA ALA A 181 4.98 22.11 19.09
C ALA A 181 3.84 23.16 19.14
N GLY A 182 2.57 22.76 19.22
CA GLY A 182 1.42 23.66 19.10
C GLY A 182 1.35 24.37 17.75
N LYS A 183 1.77 23.69 16.66
CA LYS A 183 1.82 24.22 15.29
C LYS A 183 0.79 23.52 14.40
N ASP A 184 0.42 24.19 13.32
CA ASP A 184 -0.43 23.64 12.27
C ASP A 184 0.16 24.04 10.90
N ILE A 185 1.06 23.20 10.40
CA ILE A 185 1.79 23.41 9.14
C ILE A 185 1.19 22.47 8.08
N PRO A 186 0.85 22.96 6.88
CA PRO A 186 0.32 22.11 5.82
C PRO A 186 1.34 21.06 5.36
N ILE A 187 0.90 19.80 5.27
CA ILE A 187 1.69 18.68 4.75
C ILE A 187 1.37 18.48 3.27
N VAL A 188 2.40 18.41 2.43
CA VAL A 188 2.32 17.97 1.04
C VAL A 188 3.02 16.61 0.94
N ALA A 189 2.32 15.60 0.42
CA ALA A 189 2.86 14.24 0.33
C ALA A 189 2.99 13.79 -1.13
N SER A 190 4.16 13.33 -1.54
CA SER A 190 4.44 12.90 -2.91
C SER A 190 4.92 11.46 -2.94
N MET A 191 4.27 10.66 -3.78
CA MET A 191 4.54 9.24 -3.95
C MET A 191 5.38 8.98 -5.20
N VAL A 192 6.03 7.82 -5.23
CA VAL A 192 6.76 7.33 -6.40
C VAL A 192 6.01 6.17 -7.03
N TYR A 193 5.90 6.19 -8.36
CA TYR A 193 5.28 5.13 -9.15
C TYR A 193 6.23 4.63 -10.24
N ASP A 194 6.10 3.36 -10.59
CA ASP A 194 6.76 2.76 -11.74
C ASP A 194 5.94 2.93 -13.05
N GLU A 195 6.44 2.41 -14.16
CA GLU A 195 5.71 2.39 -15.44
C GLU A 195 4.42 1.54 -15.39
N GLY A 196 4.30 0.65 -14.41
CA GLY A 196 3.07 -0.07 -14.08
C GLY A 196 2.03 0.80 -13.37
N GLN A 197 2.34 2.07 -13.08
CA GLN A 197 1.49 3.02 -12.38
C GLN A 197 1.15 2.52 -10.96
N LYS A 198 2.12 1.89 -10.31
CA LYS A 198 2.01 1.37 -8.93
C LYS A 198 3.23 1.79 -8.12
N THR A 199 3.05 1.88 -6.80
CA THR A 199 4.17 1.99 -5.86
C THR A 199 4.90 0.65 -5.75
N LEU A 200 6.07 0.62 -5.11
CA LEU A 200 6.84 -0.63 -4.92
C LEU A 200 6.02 -1.70 -4.18
N THR A 201 5.17 -1.28 -3.24
CA THR A 201 4.31 -2.18 -2.46
C THR A 201 2.96 -2.48 -3.13
N GLY A 202 2.73 -2.01 -4.35
CA GLY A 202 1.57 -2.36 -5.17
C GLY A 202 0.37 -1.42 -5.05
N SER A 203 0.49 -0.32 -4.33
CA SER A 203 -0.58 0.68 -4.18
C SER A 203 -0.78 1.45 -5.49
N SER A 204 -2.04 1.68 -5.88
CA SER A 204 -2.36 2.52 -7.04
C SER A 204 -2.48 3.99 -6.65
N PRO A 205 -2.45 4.91 -7.63
CA PRO A 205 -2.68 6.34 -7.40
C PRO A 205 -3.97 6.63 -6.63
N GLU A 206 -5.06 5.91 -6.89
CA GLU A 206 -6.34 6.07 -6.20
C GLU A 206 -6.26 5.63 -4.73
N ILE A 207 -5.52 4.54 -4.44
CA ILE A 207 -5.32 4.07 -3.07
C ILE A 207 -4.48 5.06 -2.28
N CYS A 208 -3.36 5.52 -2.86
CA CYS A 208 -2.51 6.53 -2.24
C CYS A 208 -3.30 7.83 -2.00
N ALA A 209 -4.11 8.26 -2.97
CA ALA A 209 -4.97 9.44 -2.82
C ALA A 209 -5.97 9.27 -1.67
N ALA A 210 -6.68 8.15 -1.61
CA ALA A 210 -7.67 7.89 -0.56
C ALA A 210 -7.05 7.91 0.85
N VAL A 211 -5.88 7.29 1.02
CA VAL A 211 -5.19 7.23 2.33
C VAL A 211 -4.63 8.59 2.72
N LEU A 212 -3.90 9.27 1.83
CA LEU A 212 -3.28 10.56 2.14
C LEU A 212 -4.34 11.65 2.38
N GLU A 213 -5.43 11.66 1.59
CA GLU A 213 -6.58 12.52 1.83
C GLU A 213 -7.24 12.23 3.18
N GLY A 214 -7.44 10.96 3.51
CA GLY A 214 -7.97 10.54 4.81
C GLY A 214 -7.08 10.99 5.98
N LEU A 215 -5.76 10.93 5.80
CA LEU A 215 -4.78 11.47 6.74
C LEU A 215 -4.74 13.00 6.73
N GLY A 216 -5.51 13.70 5.91
CA GLY A 216 -5.65 15.15 5.95
C GLY A 216 -4.41 15.92 5.49
N VAL A 217 -3.66 15.39 4.52
CA VAL A 217 -2.63 16.18 3.83
C VAL A 217 -3.28 17.35 3.08
N ALA A 218 -2.56 18.47 2.92
CA ALA A 218 -3.06 19.65 2.23
C ALA A 218 -3.00 19.51 0.70
N ALA A 219 -2.05 18.72 0.20
CA ALA A 219 -1.89 18.38 -1.21
C ALA A 219 -1.19 17.03 -1.32
N LEU A 220 -1.39 16.34 -2.44
CA LEU A 220 -0.70 15.09 -2.75
C LEU A 220 -0.20 15.06 -4.19
N GLY A 221 0.71 14.15 -4.52
CA GLY A 221 1.21 14.11 -5.87
C GLY A 221 2.22 13.01 -6.16
N LEU A 222 3.03 13.27 -7.16
CA LEU A 222 4.09 12.39 -7.59
C LEU A 222 5.34 13.16 -7.98
N ASN A 223 6.48 12.53 -7.72
CA ASN A 223 7.80 13.05 -8.06
C ASN A 223 8.76 11.91 -8.38
N CYS A 224 9.83 12.23 -9.11
CA CYS A 224 10.93 11.30 -9.42
C CYS A 224 10.49 10.06 -10.23
N SER A 225 11.42 9.11 -10.41
CA SER A 225 11.36 7.86 -11.19
C SER A 225 11.07 7.98 -12.68
N LEU A 226 10.11 8.80 -13.08
CA LEU A 226 9.61 8.90 -14.43
C LEU A 226 9.88 10.29 -15.02
N GLY A 227 10.05 10.33 -16.34
CA GLY A 227 9.99 11.57 -17.11
C GLY A 227 8.55 12.09 -17.23
N PRO A 228 8.37 13.31 -17.77
CA PRO A 228 7.04 13.92 -17.87
C PRO A 228 6.08 13.09 -18.73
N GLU A 229 6.51 12.54 -19.86
CA GLU A 229 5.63 11.74 -20.74
C GLU A 229 5.07 10.50 -20.02
N GLN A 230 5.92 9.75 -19.32
CA GLN A 230 5.52 8.55 -18.59
C GLN A 230 4.62 8.86 -17.38
N MET A 231 4.70 10.07 -16.82
CA MET A 231 3.85 10.49 -15.69
C MET A 231 2.41 10.82 -16.09
N LYS A 232 2.15 11.19 -17.35
CA LYS A 232 0.83 11.60 -17.83
C LYS A 232 -0.33 10.70 -17.41
N PRO A 233 -0.29 9.36 -17.64
CA PRO A 233 -1.40 8.49 -17.22
C PRO A 233 -1.63 8.49 -15.70
N ILE A 234 -0.58 8.67 -14.90
CA ILE A 234 -0.69 8.71 -13.43
C ILE A 234 -1.34 10.03 -12.98
N VAL A 235 -0.94 11.16 -13.58
CA VAL A 235 -1.54 12.48 -13.31
C VAL A 235 -3.03 12.45 -13.60
N THR A 236 -3.45 11.92 -14.75
CA THR A 236 -4.87 11.80 -15.11
C THR A 236 -5.65 11.01 -14.05
N ARG A 237 -5.09 9.90 -13.56
CA ARG A 237 -5.72 9.07 -12.52
C ARG A 237 -5.83 9.79 -11.19
N LEU A 238 -4.80 10.51 -10.77
CA LEU A 238 -4.84 11.32 -9.53
C LEU A 238 -5.88 12.44 -9.61
N LEU A 239 -5.95 13.14 -10.74
CA LEU A 239 -6.93 14.22 -10.95
C LEU A 239 -8.38 13.71 -10.87
N ALA A 240 -8.62 12.46 -11.25
CA ALA A 240 -9.93 11.79 -11.17
C ALA A 240 -10.19 11.09 -9.82
N ALA A 241 -9.18 10.99 -8.95
CA ALA A 241 -9.27 10.28 -7.68
C ALA A 241 -9.55 11.21 -6.49
N THR A 242 -9.12 12.47 -6.54
CA THR A 242 -9.24 13.42 -5.42
C THR A 242 -9.46 14.86 -5.87
N SER A 243 -10.13 15.63 -5.00
CA SER A 243 -10.25 17.08 -5.11
C SER A 243 -9.04 17.82 -4.54
N LEU A 244 -8.13 17.12 -3.84
CA LEU A 244 -6.94 17.76 -3.30
C LEU A 244 -6.06 18.34 -4.44
N PRO A 245 -5.37 19.46 -4.16
CA PRO A 245 -4.36 20.01 -5.04
C PRO A 245 -3.30 18.94 -5.39
N ILE A 246 -3.01 18.79 -6.69
CA ILE A 246 -2.05 17.80 -7.19
C ILE A 246 -0.68 18.44 -7.44
N LEU A 247 0.38 17.84 -6.89
CA LEU A 247 1.79 18.15 -7.14
C LEU A 247 2.37 17.25 -8.22
N VAL A 248 3.13 17.81 -9.17
CA VAL A 248 3.87 17.05 -10.19
C VAL A 248 5.32 17.55 -10.30
N LYS A 249 6.30 16.70 -10.00
CA LYS A 249 7.76 16.98 -10.14
C LYS A 249 8.49 15.84 -10.89
N PRO A 250 8.40 15.77 -12.23
CA PRO A 250 9.07 14.74 -13.00
C PRO A 250 10.59 14.91 -13.02
N ASN A 251 11.30 13.84 -13.36
CA ASN A 251 12.70 13.93 -13.75
C ASN A 251 12.83 14.58 -15.13
N ALA A 252 14.02 15.09 -15.47
CA ALA A 252 14.34 15.57 -16.82
C ALA A 252 14.51 14.41 -17.84
N GLY A 253 13.70 13.36 -17.73
CA GLY A 253 13.86 12.10 -18.45
C GLY A 253 14.46 10.98 -17.58
N LEU A 254 14.71 9.83 -18.19
CA LEU A 254 15.34 8.71 -17.48
C LEU A 254 16.87 8.93 -17.42
N PRO A 255 17.53 8.63 -16.30
CA PRO A 255 18.98 8.81 -16.19
C PRO A 255 19.72 7.93 -17.20
N LYS A 256 20.69 8.50 -17.89
CA LYS A 256 21.60 7.85 -18.84
C LYS A 256 23.05 8.15 -18.47
N SER A 257 23.93 7.16 -18.57
CA SER A 257 25.36 7.38 -18.34
C SER A 257 26.00 7.87 -19.63
N VAL A 258 26.64 9.03 -19.63
CA VAL A 258 27.49 9.46 -20.74
C VAL A 258 28.86 9.81 -20.15
N ASN A 259 29.89 9.03 -20.50
CA ASN A 259 31.27 9.20 -20.00
C ASN A 259 31.41 9.21 -18.46
N GLY A 260 30.67 8.34 -17.76
CA GLY A 260 30.71 8.26 -16.29
C GLY A 260 29.95 9.37 -15.56
N GLN A 261 29.25 10.25 -16.29
CA GLN A 261 28.35 11.26 -15.74
C GLN A 261 26.89 10.85 -15.99
N THR A 262 26.02 11.12 -15.02
CA THR A 262 24.57 10.94 -15.19
C THR A 262 24.01 12.13 -15.98
N VAL A 263 23.47 11.86 -17.16
CA VAL A 263 22.83 12.80 -18.07
C VAL A 263 21.35 12.43 -18.19
N TYR A 264 20.51 13.44 -18.36
CA TYR A 264 19.07 13.27 -18.55
C TYR A 264 18.71 13.71 -19.98
N ASP A 265 17.80 12.99 -20.63
CA ASP A 265 17.58 13.10 -22.07
C ASP A 265 16.47 14.07 -22.48
N VAL A 266 15.69 14.59 -21.54
CA VAL A 266 14.67 15.60 -21.81
C VAL A 266 15.23 17.00 -21.51
N GLY A 267 15.30 17.84 -22.54
CA GLY A 267 15.72 19.23 -22.41
C GLY A 267 14.64 20.11 -21.77
N ALA A 268 15.04 21.30 -21.32
CA ALA A 268 14.17 22.23 -20.61
C ALA A 268 12.93 22.69 -21.43
N GLU A 269 13.02 22.70 -22.76
CA GLU A 269 11.89 23.06 -23.64
C GLU A 269 10.79 22.00 -23.61
N GLU A 270 11.14 20.77 -23.97
CA GLU A 270 10.24 19.62 -24.01
C GLU A 270 9.65 19.33 -22.62
N PHE A 271 10.49 19.36 -21.58
CA PHE A 271 10.06 19.20 -20.20
C PHE A 271 8.96 20.20 -19.83
N SER A 272 9.20 21.48 -20.13
CA SER A 272 8.27 22.57 -19.76
C SER A 272 6.99 22.52 -20.56
N ASP A 273 7.04 22.08 -21.82
CA ASP A 273 5.84 21.93 -22.66
C ASP A 273 4.89 20.88 -22.08
N ILE A 274 5.40 19.70 -21.70
CA ILE A 274 4.56 18.63 -21.14
C ILE A 274 4.08 18.96 -19.73
N VAL A 275 4.97 19.44 -18.85
CA VAL A 275 4.59 19.72 -17.44
C VAL A 275 3.59 20.88 -17.34
N SER A 276 3.68 21.87 -18.23
CA SER A 276 2.67 22.94 -18.29
C SER A 276 1.29 22.44 -18.72
N ASP A 277 1.20 21.36 -19.50
CA ASP A 277 -0.09 20.75 -19.85
C ASP A 277 -0.74 20.09 -18.62
N PHE A 278 0.04 19.52 -17.69
CA PHE A 278 -0.52 19.04 -16.42
C PHE A 278 -1.19 20.15 -15.61
N CYS A 279 -0.62 21.36 -15.62
CA CYS A 279 -1.24 22.53 -14.99
C CYS A 279 -2.55 22.92 -15.68
N VAL A 280 -2.63 22.83 -17.01
CA VAL A 280 -3.86 23.04 -17.78
C VAL A 280 -4.92 21.99 -17.42
N GLU A 281 -4.51 20.73 -17.23
CA GLU A 281 -5.39 19.63 -16.86
C GLU A 281 -5.88 19.69 -15.39
N GLY A 282 -5.20 20.45 -14.53
CA GLY A 282 -5.64 20.71 -13.14
C GLY A 282 -4.62 20.42 -12.05
N ALA A 283 -3.36 20.14 -12.39
CA ALA A 283 -2.27 20.10 -11.41
C ALA A 283 -2.07 21.49 -10.81
N ALA A 284 -2.16 21.59 -9.49
CA ALA A 284 -2.11 22.86 -8.77
C ALA A 284 -0.68 23.30 -8.46
N ILE A 285 0.26 22.35 -8.46
CA ILE A 285 1.65 22.60 -8.13
C ILE A 285 2.54 21.85 -9.11
N ALA A 286 3.52 22.54 -9.69
CA ALA A 286 4.47 21.95 -10.64
C ALA A 286 5.91 22.28 -10.25
N GLY A 287 6.86 21.42 -10.60
CA GLY A 287 8.28 21.66 -10.42
C GLY A 287 9.10 20.61 -11.16
N GLY A 288 10.33 20.39 -10.72
CA GLY A 288 11.19 19.35 -11.27
C GLY A 288 11.90 18.55 -10.20
N CYS A 289 12.33 17.33 -10.53
CA CYS A 289 13.14 16.48 -9.66
C CYS A 289 14.53 16.30 -10.28
N CYS A 290 15.07 15.08 -10.32
CA CYS A 290 16.43 14.82 -10.79
C CYS A 290 16.65 15.28 -12.24
N GLY A 291 17.78 15.96 -12.48
CA GLY A 291 18.17 16.49 -13.79
C GLY A 291 17.60 17.87 -14.13
N THR A 292 16.68 18.41 -13.32
CA THR A 292 16.12 19.75 -13.53
C THR A 292 16.92 20.80 -12.75
N ASN A 293 17.24 21.92 -13.41
CA ASN A 293 18.00 23.03 -12.83
C ASN A 293 17.19 24.35 -12.95
N PRO A 294 17.70 25.52 -12.51
CA PRO A 294 16.94 26.78 -12.60
C PRO A 294 16.47 27.16 -14.02
N GLU A 295 17.15 26.72 -15.09
CA GLU A 295 16.70 26.96 -16.46
C GLU A 295 15.37 26.24 -16.77
N PHE A 296 15.23 25.00 -16.30
CA PHE A 296 14.00 24.20 -16.46
C PHE A 296 12.83 24.91 -15.78
N ILE A 297 13.03 25.35 -14.53
CA ILE A 297 11.96 26.01 -13.78
C ILE A 297 11.57 27.35 -14.42
N LYS A 298 12.54 28.11 -14.93
CA LYS A 298 12.27 29.35 -15.64
C LYS A 298 11.40 29.13 -16.88
N LYS A 299 11.73 28.12 -17.69
CA LYS A 299 10.93 27.77 -18.88
C LYS A 299 9.55 27.24 -18.49
N LEU A 300 9.45 26.42 -17.44
CA LEU A 300 8.18 25.91 -16.94
C LEU A 300 7.25 27.05 -16.54
N VAL A 301 7.73 27.99 -15.71
CA VAL A 301 6.95 29.16 -15.30
C VAL A 301 6.48 29.95 -16.52
N GLN A 302 7.35 30.19 -17.51
CA GLN A 302 7.00 30.91 -18.74
C GLN A 302 5.92 30.20 -19.55
N LYS A 303 6.08 28.90 -19.80
CA LYS A 303 5.13 28.08 -20.59
C LYS A 303 3.79 27.98 -19.89
N THR A 304 3.78 27.67 -18.58
CA THR A 304 2.54 27.61 -17.81
C THR A 304 1.84 28.96 -17.76
N SER A 305 2.56 30.07 -17.57
CA SER A 305 1.95 31.42 -17.60
C SER A 305 1.33 31.78 -18.96
N ALA A 306 1.84 31.21 -20.05
CA ALA A 306 1.29 31.42 -21.39
C ALA A 306 0.05 30.55 -21.67
N LYS A 307 -0.04 29.37 -21.03
CA LYS A 307 -1.13 28.40 -21.25
C LYS A 307 -2.28 28.54 -20.25
N VAL A 308 -1.98 28.88 -18.99
CA VAL A 308 -2.97 28.92 -17.90
C VAL A 308 -3.42 30.35 -17.66
N LYS A 309 -4.71 30.60 -17.92
CA LYS A 309 -5.32 31.91 -17.76
C LYS A 309 -5.20 32.40 -16.31
N ASP A 310 -4.67 33.61 -16.14
CA ASP A 310 -4.51 34.30 -14.85
C ASP A 310 -3.74 33.49 -13.78
N GLY A 311 -3.06 32.40 -14.17
CA GLY A 311 -2.38 31.48 -13.25
C GLY A 311 -3.31 30.73 -12.30
N LEU A 312 -4.61 30.62 -12.61
CA LEU A 312 -5.59 29.97 -11.74
C LEU A 312 -5.63 28.45 -11.95
N VAL A 313 -5.82 27.71 -10.86
CA VAL A 313 -6.07 26.26 -10.92
C VAL A 313 -7.51 26.03 -11.40
N PRO A 314 -7.75 25.15 -12.38
CA PRO A 314 -9.09 24.70 -12.74
C PRO A 314 -9.85 24.11 -11.54
N GLU A 315 -11.10 24.52 -11.34
CA GLU A 315 -11.96 23.97 -10.29
C GLU A 315 -12.29 22.51 -10.60
N ARG A 316 -12.09 21.64 -9.59
CA ARG A 316 -12.38 20.21 -9.68
C ARG A 316 -13.11 19.75 -8.42
N THR A 317 -14.14 18.95 -8.60
CA THR A 317 -14.84 18.28 -7.50
C THR A 317 -14.92 16.80 -7.80
N VAL A 318 -14.27 16.02 -6.94
CA VAL A 318 -14.29 14.57 -6.91
C VAL A 318 -14.79 14.16 -5.53
N GLN A 319 -15.94 13.49 -5.50
CA GLN A 319 -16.51 12.89 -4.29
C GLN A 319 -16.60 11.39 -4.51
N LYS A 320 -15.87 10.63 -3.68
CA LYS A 320 -15.86 9.17 -3.73
C LYS A 320 -15.86 8.60 -2.33
N SER A 321 -16.83 7.74 -2.07
CA SER A 321 -16.91 6.97 -0.84
C SER A 321 -16.10 5.70 -0.99
N VAL A 322 -14.84 5.73 -0.54
CA VAL A 322 -13.90 4.61 -0.71
C VAL A 322 -13.23 4.23 0.61
N ILE A 323 -12.99 2.93 0.76
CA ILE A 323 -12.06 2.34 1.73
C ILE A 323 -11.02 1.51 0.99
N THR A 324 -9.87 1.28 1.62
CA THR A 324 -8.76 0.56 0.97
C THR A 324 -8.03 -0.33 1.96
N SER A 325 -7.44 -1.40 1.46
CA SER A 325 -6.19 -1.98 2.00
C SER A 325 -5.00 -1.25 1.38
N GLY A 326 -3.79 -1.81 1.50
CA GLY A 326 -2.59 -1.30 0.82
C GLY A 326 -2.65 -1.45 -0.70
N THR A 327 -3.42 -2.41 -1.22
CA THR A 327 -3.38 -2.82 -2.63
C THR A 327 -4.75 -2.95 -3.30
N ARG A 328 -5.84 -2.91 -2.53
CA ARG A 328 -7.21 -2.97 -3.03
C ARG A 328 -8.04 -1.77 -2.58
N LEU A 329 -8.88 -1.29 -3.48
CA LEU A 329 -9.86 -0.24 -3.23
C LEU A 329 -11.27 -0.82 -3.35
N VAL A 330 -12.15 -0.42 -2.44
CA VAL A 330 -13.59 -0.69 -2.49
C VAL A 330 -14.33 0.63 -2.49
N GLU A 331 -15.15 0.85 -3.51
CA GLU A 331 -15.99 2.03 -3.68
C GLU A 331 -17.44 1.69 -3.35
N PHE A 332 -18.10 2.57 -2.58
CA PHE A 332 -19.51 2.47 -2.21
C PHE A 332 -20.38 3.33 -3.12
N GLY A 333 -21.69 3.04 -3.15
CA GLY A 333 -22.67 3.75 -3.98
C GLY A 333 -23.05 3.03 -5.28
N GLY A 334 -22.34 1.93 -5.60
CA GLY A 334 -22.73 0.98 -6.65
C GLY A 334 -23.56 -0.19 -6.10
N ALA A 335 -23.27 -1.39 -6.59
CA ALA A 335 -23.84 -2.61 -6.02
C ALA A 335 -23.49 -2.74 -4.52
N PRO A 336 -24.39 -3.28 -3.68
CA PRO A 336 -24.15 -3.41 -2.25
C PRO A 336 -22.84 -4.14 -1.97
N VAL A 337 -21.95 -3.53 -1.19
CA VAL A 337 -20.65 -4.10 -0.82
C VAL A 337 -20.85 -5.22 0.20
N LEU A 338 -20.27 -6.39 -0.05
CA LEU A 338 -20.35 -7.54 0.87
C LEU A 338 -19.22 -7.48 1.92
N ILE A 339 -19.60 -7.35 3.18
CA ILE A 339 -18.71 -7.33 4.34
C ILE A 339 -18.83 -8.68 5.07
N GLY A 340 -17.73 -9.44 5.12
CA GLY A 340 -17.72 -10.76 5.73
C GLY A 340 -17.74 -10.72 7.26
N GLU A 341 -18.79 -11.29 7.88
CA GLU A 341 -19.01 -11.28 9.35
C GLU A 341 -18.27 -12.40 10.13
N ARG A 342 -17.48 -13.22 9.43
CA ARG A 342 -16.65 -14.36 9.86
C ARG A 342 -15.91 -14.19 11.18
N ILE A 343 -15.11 -13.13 11.22
CA ILE A 343 -14.12 -12.87 12.27
C ILE A 343 -14.81 -12.07 13.37
N ASN A 344 -15.73 -12.74 14.06
CA ASN A 344 -16.46 -12.19 15.20
C ASN A 344 -16.77 -13.31 16.20
N PRO A 345 -16.25 -13.26 17.44
CA PRO A 345 -16.40 -14.33 18.42
C PRO A 345 -17.84 -14.54 18.90
N THR A 346 -18.75 -13.60 18.68
CA THR A 346 -20.13 -13.65 19.17
C THR A 346 -20.86 -14.89 18.65
N GLY A 347 -21.25 -15.78 19.58
CA GLY A 347 -21.92 -17.05 19.25
C GLY A 347 -21.03 -18.13 18.59
N LYS A 348 -19.74 -17.89 18.32
CA LYS A 348 -18.87 -18.80 17.56
C LYS A 348 -17.82 -19.49 18.44
N LYS A 349 -18.17 -20.65 19.00
CA LYS A 349 -17.31 -21.42 19.95
C LYS A 349 -15.87 -21.65 19.45
N LYS A 350 -15.68 -22.03 18.17
CA LYS A 350 -14.35 -22.30 17.61
C LYS A 350 -13.48 -21.05 17.54
N LEU A 351 -14.01 -19.95 17.03
CA LEU A 351 -13.28 -18.68 16.98
C LEU A 351 -12.97 -18.14 18.38
N LYS A 352 -13.90 -18.29 19.33
CA LYS A 352 -13.64 -17.95 20.74
C LYS A 352 -12.44 -18.71 21.30
N GLN A 353 -12.34 -20.00 21.01
CA GLN A 353 -11.24 -20.83 21.45
C GLN A 353 -9.93 -20.45 20.74
N ALA A 354 -9.99 -20.21 19.42
CA ALA A 354 -8.82 -19.77 18.64
C ALA A 354 -8.23 -18.47 19.17
N LEU A 355 -9.06 -17.47 19.52
CA LEU A 355 -8.59 -16.23 20.13
C LEU A 355 -7.93 -16.45 21.50
N LYS A 356 -8.45 -17.37 22.33
CA LYS A 356 -7.89 -17.70 23.64
C LYS A 356 -6.55 -18.45 23.53
N ASP A 357 -6.44 -19.34 22.56
CA ASP A 357 -5.26 -20.17 22.31
C ASP A 357 -4.22 -19.44 21.43
N ASN A 358 -4.52 -18.22 21.00
CA ASN A 358 -3.73 -17.45 20.05
C ASN A 358 -3.48 -18.20 18.72
N ASP A 359 -4.47 -18.97 18.27
CA ASP A 359 -4.49 -19.66 16.97
C ASP A 359 -4.85 -18.66 15.87
N ILE A 360 -3.84 -17.84 15.51
CA ILE A 360 -3.94 -16.86 14.44
C ILE A 360 -4.22 -17.55 13.09
N ALA A 361 -3.69 -18.75 12.86
CA ALA A 361 -3.89 -19.49 11.61
C ALA A 361 -5.38 -19.76 11.35
N TYR A 362 -6.17 -20.09 12.37
CA TYR A 362 -7.62 -20.22 12.25
C TYR A 362 -8.28 -18.92 11.74
N ILE A 363 -7.88 -17.77 12.28
CA ILE A 363 -8.43 -16.46 11.91
C ILE A 363 -8.09 -16.11 10.45
N LEU A 364 -6.84 -16.34 10.04
CA LEU A 364 -6.39 -16.11 8.66
C LEU A 364 -7.12 -17.03 7.67
N ASN A 365 -7.37 -18.29 8.04
CA ASN A 365 -8.16 -19.20 7.22
C ASN A 365 -9.62 -18.76 7.08
N GLU A 366 -10.24 -18.21 8.13
CA GLU A 366 -11.59 -17.63 8.04
C GLU A 366 -11.62 -16.39 7.12
N ALA A 367 -10.58 -15.53 7.16
CA ALA A 367 -10.45 -14.41 6.24
C ALA A 367 -10.40 -14.86 4.77
N LEU A 368 -9.49 -15.78 4.45
CA LEU A 368 -9.30 -16.31 3.10
C LEU A 368 -10.52 -17.08 2.59
N THR A 369 -11.21 -17.80 3.47
CA THR A 369 -12.44 -18.50 3.11
C THR A 369 -13.53 -17.50 2.69
N GLN A 370 -13.66 -16.40 3.44
CA GLN A 370 -14.65 -15.37 3.12
C GLN A 370 -14.32 -14.66 1.81
N GLU A 371 -13.05 -14.37 1.56
CA GLU A 371 -12.57 -13.83 0.29
C GLU A 371 -12.90 -14.76 -0.89
N GLU A 372 -12.60 -16.06 -0.77
CA GLU A 372 -12.94 -17.07 -1.77
C GLU A 372 -14.44 -17.18 -2.03
N LYS A 373 -15.27 -16.87 -1.03
CA LYS A 373 -16.74 -16.83 -1.14
C LYS A 373 -17.30 -15.47 -1.56
N GLY A 374 -16.44 -14.52 -1.90
CA GLY A 374 -16.83 -13.25 -2.52
C GLY A 374 -17.02 -12.09 -1.55
N ALA A 375 -16.55 -12.19 -0.30
CA ALA A 375 -16.43 -11.01 0.55
C ALA A 375 -15.52 -9.97 -0.12
N GLN A 376 -15.91 -8.70 -0.02
CA GLN A 376 -15.15 -7.57 -0.56
C GLN A 376 -14.47 -6.77 0.54
N VAL A 377 -14.94 -6.91 1.78
CA VAL A 377 -14.42 -6.29 3.01
C VAL A 377 -14.53 -7.35 4.11
N LEU A 378 -13.64 -7.33 5.09
CA LEU A 378 -13.71 -8.22 6.26
C LEU A 378 -14.05 -7.42 7.51
N ASP A 379 -15.13 -7.81 8.20
CA ASP A 379 -15.40 -7.34 9.55
C ASP A 379 -14.48 -8.07 10.54
N VAL A 380 -13.76 -7.31 11.37
CA VAL A 380 -12.76 -7.82 12.30
C VAL A 380 -13.12 -7.39 13.71
N ASN A 381 -13.71 -8.31 14.46
CA ASN A 381 -14.03 -8.19 15.87
C ASN A 381 -13.28 -9.28 16.64
N VAL A 382 -12.49 -8.89 17.63
CA VAL A 382 -11.73 -9.81 18.51
C VAL A 382 -12.17 -9.71 19.97
N GLY A 383 -13.31 -9.05 20.23
CA GLY A 383 -13.78 -8.73 21.57
C GLY A 383 -14.12 -9.97 22.38
N LEU A 384 -13.32 -10.25 23.41
CA LEU A 384 -13.55 -11.30 24.40
C LEU A 384 -13.12 -10.82 25.78
N PRO A 385 -13.96 -10.95 26.83
CA PRO A 385 -13.60 -10.55 28.18
C PRO A 385 -12.34 -11.22 28.74
N GLU A 386 -12.00 -12.41 28.25
CA GLU A 386 -10.89 -13.21 28.77
C GLU A 386 -9.52 -12.93 28.12
N ILE A 387 -9.43 -11.97 27.19
CA ILE A 387 -8.18 -11.62 26.49
C ILE A 387 -7.92 -10.11 26.51
N ASP A 388 -6.68 -9.71 26.22
CA ASP A 388 -6.36 -8.33 25.88
C ASP A 388 -6.79 -8.05 24.44
N GLU A 389 -7.99 -7.48 24.27
CA GLU A 389 -8.56 -7.09 22.98
C GLU A 389 -7.62 -6.17 22.20
N CYS A 390 -6.96 -5.24 22.88
CA CYS A 390 -6.10 -4.24 22.27
C CYS A 390 -4.84 -4.87 21.64
N SER A 391 -4.20 -5.78 22.36
CA SER A 391 -3.04 -6.54 21.87
C SER A 391 -3.42 -7.53 20.76
N MET A 392 -4.53 -8.25 20.95
CA MET A 392 -5.05 -9.21 19.97
C MET A 392 -5.45 -8.53 18.65
N MET A 393 -6.17 -7.40 18.72
CA MET A 393 -6.58 -6.64 17.54
C MET A 393 -5.37 -6.21 16.71
N GLN A 394 -4.32 -5.69 17.36
CA GLN A 394 -3.09 -5.29 16.67
C GLN A 394 -2.41 -6.47 15.98
N THR A 395 -2.37 -7.63 16.65
CA THR A 395 -1.80 -8.86 16.08
C THR A 395 -2.61 -9.32 14.88
N VAL A 396 -3.93 -9.43 15.02
CA VAL A 396 -4.84 -9.89 13.96
C VAL A 396 -4.80 -8.96 12.74
N ILE A 397 -4.78 -7.63 12.94
CA ILE A 397 -4.68 -6.67 11.83
C ILE A 397 -3.37 -6.86 11.05
N LYS A 398 -2.22 -6.95 11.76
CA LYS A 398 -0.90 -7.13 11.12
C LYS A 398 -0.82 -8.41 10.30
N GLU A 399 -1.40 -9.49 10.81
CA GLU A 399 -1.38 -10.81 10.17
C GLU A 399 -2.39 -10.87 9.00
N LEU A 400 -3.58 -10.27 9.15
CA LEU A 400 -4.58 -10.20 8.08
C LEU A 400 -4.08 -9.40 6.88
N GLN A 401 -3.56 -8.20 7.10
CA GLN A 401 -3.09 -7.33 6.01
C GLN A 401 -1.88 -7.91 5.26
N ALA A 402 -1.22 -8.91 5.85
CA ALA A 402 -0.22 -9.70 5.15
C ALA A 402 -0.94 -10.66 4.17
N VAL A 403 -1.86 -11.51 4.66
CA VAL A 403 -2.36 -12.64 3.85
C VAL A 403 -3.48 -12.30 2.86
N THR A 404 -4.20 -11.21 3.06
CA THR A 404 -5.33 -10.82 2.21
C THR A 404 -5.23 -9.36 1.79
N ASP A 405 -5.71 -9.08 0.58
CA ASP A 405 -5.81 -7.71 0.07
C ASP A 405 -7.16 -7.05 0.37
N LEU A 406 -8.09 -7.74 1.04
CA LEU A 406 -9.39 -7.16 1.37
C LEU A 406 -9.25 -6.01 2.37
N PRO A 407 -9.91 -4.85 2.14
CA PRO A 407 -10.03 -3.83 3.16
C PRO A 407 -10.68 -4.36 4.44
N LEU A 408 -10.28 -3.82 5.58
CA LEU A 408 -10.81 -4.21 6.89
C LEU A 408 -11.82 -3.19 7.42
N GLN A 409 -12.92 -3.73 7.95
CA GLN A 409 -13.80 -3.04 8.87
C GLN A 409 -13.35 -3.37 10.30
N ILE A 410 -12.82 -2.37 10.99
CA ILE A 410 -12.29 -2.51 12.36
C ILE A 410 -13.48 -2.37 13.31
N ASP A 411 -13.88 -3.49 13.95
CA ASP A 411 -15.04 -3.58 14.83
C ASP A 411 -14.63 -3.70 16.29
N THR A 412 -14.72 -2.58 17.01
CA THR A 412 -14.48 -2.51 18.46
C THR A 412 -15.25 -1.35 19.08
N SER A 413 -15.72 -1.54 20.32
CA SER A 413 -16.33 -0.48 21.13
C SER A 413 -15.33 0.25 22.02
N ASP A 414 -14.09 -0.21 22.12
CA ASP A 414 -13.05 0.41 22.94
C ASP A 414 -12.28 1.48 22.13
N PRO A 415 -12.36 2.78 22.49
CA PRO A 415 -11.66 3.84 21.78
C PRO A 415 -10.13 3.67 21.76
N VAL A 416 -9.55 3.05 22.79
CA VAL A 416 -8.10 2.83 22.86
C VAL A 416 -7.66 1.77 21.85
N THR A 417 -8.39 0.65 21.79
CA THR A 417 -8.19 -0.39 20.77
C THR A 417 -8.41 0.17 19.37
N MET A 418 -9.45 0.98 19.18
CA MET A 418 -9.73 1.66 17.91
C MET A 418 -8.53 2.53 17.46
N GLU A 419 -8.03 3.41 18.34
CA GLU A 419 -6.89 4.28 18.02
C GLU A 419 -5.64 3.48 17.60
N LYS A 420 -5.29 2.43 18.37
CA LYS A 420 -4.10 1.61 18.05
C LYS A 420 -4.28 0.82 16.75
N ALA A 421 -5.48 0.30 16.49
CA ALA A 421 -5.80 -0.41 15.26
C ALA A 421 -5.70 0.51 14.03
N LEU A 422 -6.33 1.69 14.10
CA LEU A 422 -6.29 2.70 13.03
C LEU A 422 -4.88 3.19 12.74
N ARG A 423 -4.05 3.32 13.77
CA ARG A 423 -2.66 3.75 13.66
C ARG A 423 -1.84 2.81 12.76
N ILE A 424 -1.94 1.50 12.95
CA ILE A 424 -1.12 0.50 12.25
C ILE A 424 -1.76 -0.06 10.97
N TYR A 425 -3.02 0.24 10.70
CA TYR A 425 -3.69 -0.31 9.53
C TYR A 425 -3.10 0.27 8.22
N ASN A 426 -2.63 -0.59 7.30
CA ASN A 426 -2.13 -0.14 6.00
C ASN A 426 -3.28 0.04 4.99
N GLY A 427 -3.92 1.20 5.02
CA GLY A 427 -5.04 1.55 4.14
C GLY A 427 -5.97 2.59 4.74
N LYS A 428 -7.09 2.86 4.05
CA LYS A 428 -8.20 3.68 4.57
C LYS A 428 -9.27 2.74 5.16
N PRO A 429 -9.41 2.65 6.50
CA PRO A 429 -10.27 1.66 7.15
C PRO A 429 -11.75 2.04 7.08
N LEU A 430 -12.60 1.03 7.29
CA LEU A 430 -13.99 1.23 7.70
C LEU A 430 -14.07 1.08 9.23
N ILE A 431 -14.56 2.09 9.92
CA ILE A 431 -14.66 2.12 11.38
C ILE A 431 -16.04 1.63 11.79
N ASN A 432 -16.10 0.55 12.57
CA ASN A 432 -17.33 0.03 13.16
C ASN A 432 -17.21 0.10 14.69
N SER A 433 -17.89 1.02 15.37
CA SER A 433 -18.80 2.06 14.85
C SER A 433 -18.85 3.30 15.74
N VAL A 434 -19.53 4.33 15.25
CA VAL A 434 -20.04 5.44 16.06
C VAL A 434 -21.56 5.28 16.24
N ASN A 435 -22.12 5.89 17.28
CA ASN A 435 -23.57 5.99 17.46
C ASN A 435 -23.98 7.39 17.93
N GLY A 436 -25.28 7.66 17.95
CA GLY A 436 -25.86 8.96 18.27
C GLY A 436 -25.66 9.43 19.71
N LYS A 437 -24.99 8.66 20.59
CA LYS A 437 -24.64 9.14 21.93
C LYS A 437 -23.54 10.19 21.84
N GLN A 438 -23.74 11.34 22.50
CA GLN A 438 -22.80 12.46 22.42
C GLN A 438 -21.39 12.11 22.92
N GLU A 439 -21.29 11.25 23.93
CA GLU A 439 -20.00 10.78 24.46
C GLU A 439 -19.22 9.95 23.43
N VAL A 440 -19.90 9.03 22.73
CA VAL A 440 -19.28 8.16 21.73
C VAL A 440 -18.81 8.98 20.53
N MET A 441 -19.63 9.92 20.04
CA MET A 441 -19.24 10.83 18.95
C MET A 441 -17.99 11.64 19.29
N LYS A 442 -17.88 12.14 20.53
CA LYS A 442 -16.70 12.88 21.01
C LYS A 442 -15.43 12.04 21.08
N GLN A 443 -15.54 10.73 21.26
CA GLN A 443 -14.41 9.81 21.29
C GLN A 443 -14.00 9.35 19.88
N ILE A 444 -14.97 9.04 19.02
CA ILE A 444 -14.70 8.41 17.72
C ILE A 444 -14.41 9.40 16.59
N PHE A 445 -15.14 10.52 16.48
CA PHE A 445 -14.92 11.47 15.36
C PHE A 445 -13.51 12.08 15.32
N PRO A 446 -12.84 12.39 16.45
CA PRO A 446 -11.43 12.78 16.43
C PRO A 446 -10.53 11.70 15.82
N LEU A 447 -10.79 10.42 16.09
CA LEU A 447 -10.00 9.31 15.54
C LEU A 447 -10.21 9.17 14.03
N VAL A 448 -11.46 9.29 13.56
CA VAL A 448 -11.80 9.33 12.12
C VAL A 448 -11.00 10.45 11.43
N LYS A 449 -10.97 11.65 12.01
CA LYS A 449 -10.25 12.80 11.47
C LYS A 449 -8.72 12.64 11.52
N LYS A 450 -8.19 12.02 12.57
CA LYS A 450 -6.75 11.87 12.81
C LYS A 450 -6.12 10.84 11.87
N TYR A 451 -6.73 9.67 11.74
CA TYR A 451 -6.18 8.52 11.00
C TYR A 451 -6.77 8.33 9.60
N GLY A 452 -7.86 9.01 9.30
CA GLY A 452 -8.62 8.80 8.07
C GLY A 452 -9.41 7.50 8.12
N GLY A 453 -10.62 7.52 7.56
CA GLY A 453 -11.48 6.35 7.49
C GLY A 453 -12.90 6.74 7.10
N MET A 454 -13.68 5.76 6.67
CA MET A 454 -15.14 5.89 6.67
C MET A 454 -15.68 5.32 7.98
N VAL A 455 -16.87 5.73 8.41
CA VAL A 455 -17.45 5.29 9.68
C VAL A 455 -18.86 4.75 9.51
N ILE A 456 -19.14 3.58 10.09
CA ILE A 456 -20.48 3.06 10.29
C ILE A 456 -21.12 3.83 11.45
N ALA A 457 -22.26 4.48 11.20
CA ALA A 457 -22.99 5.29 12.17
C ALA A 457 -24.33 4.61 12.53
N LEU A 458 -24.40 4.03 13.72
CA LEU A 458 -25.57 3.31 14.22
C LEU A 458 -26.69 4.28 14.62
N ALA A 459 -27.91 4.04 14.14
CA ALA A 459 -29.11 4.82 14.47
C ALA A 459 -29.67 4.52 15.87
N LEU A 460 -28.82 4.66 16.89
CA LEU A 460 -29.18 4.59 18.31
C LEU A 460 -28.60 5.79 19.05
N ASP A 461 -29.23 6.21 20.14
CA ASP A 461 -28.78 7.35 20.94
C ASP A 461 -28.78 7.04 22.45
N GLU A 462 -28.85 8.07 23.29
CA GLU A 462 -28.90 7.93 24.75
C GLU A 462 -30.14 7.15 25.23
N GLN A 463 -31.24 7.16 24.47
CA GLN A 463 -32.48 6.46 24.78
C GLN A 463 -32.51 5.02 24.23
N GLY A 464 -31.46 4.60 23.52
CA GLY A 464 -31.36 3.29 22.89
C GLY A 464 -31.75 3.34 21.42
N ILE A 465 -32.35 2.25 20.93
CA ILE A 465 -32.73 2.11 19.52
C ILE A 465 -34.18 2.57 19.36
N PRO A 466 -34.45 3.62 18.56
CA PRO A 466 -35.83 4.04 18.31
C PRO A 466 -36.62 2.93 17.59
N PRO A 467 -37.86 2.63 18.03
CA PRO A 467 -38.67 1.57 17.43
C PRO A 467 -39.25 1.98 16.06
N THR A 468 -39.36 3.28 15.78
CA THR A 468 -39.94 3.80 14.55
C THR A 468 -38.87 4.30 13.57
N ALA A 469 -39.20 4.27 12.28
CA ALA A 469 -38.33 4.83 11.25
C ALA A 469 -38.04 6.32 11.47
N GLN A 470 -39.05 7.10 11.88
CA GLN A 470 -38.92 8.53 12.15
C GLN A 470 -37.93 8.81 13.28
N GLY A 471 -37.99 8.08 14.39
CA GLY A 471 -37.03 8.23 15.47
C GLY A 471 -35.60 7.89 15.04
N ARG A 472 -35.43 6.84 14.22
CA ARG A 472 -34.11 6.51 13.65
C ARG A 472 -33.58 7.60 12.72
N ILE A 473 -34.46 8.21 11.92
CA ILE A 473 -34.12 9.34 11.04
C ILE A 473 -33.61 10.53 11.84
N GLU A 474 -34.25 10.87 12.95
CA GLU A 474 -33.81 11.96 13.83
C GLU A 474 -32.39 11.72 14.38
N VAL A 475 -32.08 10.48 14.77
CA VAL A 475 -30.72 10.10 15.19
C VAL A 475 -29.73 10.22 14.03
N VAL A 476 -30.10 9.82 12.82
CA VAL A 476 -29.25 9.97 11.63
C VAL A 476 -28.93 11.43 11.34
N GLU A 477 -29.92 12.33 11.43
CA GLU A 477 -29.71 13.76 11.23
C GLU A 477 -28.79 14.36 12.29
N LYS A 478 -28.93 13.93 13.56
CA LYS A 478 -28.02 14.28 14.65
C LYS A 478 -26.59 13.84 14.34
N LEU A 479 -26.39 12.62 13.85
CA LEU A 479 -25.08 12.07 13.49
C LEU A 479 -24.39 12.88 12.40
N TYR A 480 -25.10 13.18 11.30
CA TYR A 480 -24.54 14.01 10.22
C TYR A 480 -24.19 15.42 10.69
N ALA A 481 -25.08 16.06 11.44
CA ALA A 481 -24.86 17.41 11.95
C ALA A 481 -23.66 17.48 12.91
N GLU A 482 -23.46 16.45 13.75
CA GLU A 482 -22.32 16.39 14.66
C GLU A 482 -21.02 16.11 13.91
N ALA A 483 -21.00 15.13 13.00
CA ALA A 483 -19.83 14.77 12.22
C ALA A 483 -19.29 15.95 11.38
N ALA A 484 -20.19 16.78 10.84
CA ALA A 484 -19.83 17.99 10.10
C ALA A 484 -19.00 18.98 10.94
N LYS A 485 -19.20 19.05 12.27
CA LYS A 485 -18.39 19.90 13.18
C LYS A 485 -16.93 19.46 13.27
N TYR A 486 -16.66 18.18 13.00
CA TYR A 486 -15.31 17.61 12.93
C TYR A 486 -14.72 17.67 11.51
N GLY A 487 -15.46 18.23 10.55
CA GLY A 487 -15.08 18.27 9.14
C GLY A 487 -15.12 16.88 8.48
N ILE A 488 -16.02 16.01 8.94
CA ILE A 488 -16.32 14.71 8.32
C ILE A 488 -17.53 14.91 7.42
N ALA A 489 -17.37 14.63 6.13
CA ALA A 489 -18.41 14.80 5.13
C ALA A 489 -19.40 13.63 5.13
N GLN A 490 -20.60 13.85 4.59
CA GLN A 490 -21.66 12.84 4.55
C GLN A 490 -21.24 11.57 3.79
N ASP A 491 -20.47 11.73 2.72
CA ASP A 491 -19.93 10.64 1.89
C ASP A 491 -18.84 9.81 2.60
N GLN A 492 -18.42 10.20 3.81
CA GLN A 492 -17.54 9.43 4.69
C GLN A 492 -18.29 8.64 5.76
N ILE A 493 -19.63 8.73 5.78
CA ILE A 493 -20.48 8.10 6.79
C ILE A 493 -21.41 7.09 6.10
N ILE A 494 -21.48 5.89 6.67
CA ILE A 494 -22.43 4.86 6.25
C ILE A 494 -23.38 4.63 7.42
N VAL A 495 -24.67 4.90 7.22
CA VAL A 495 -25.67 4.74 8.28
C VAL A 495 -26.03 3.27 8.46
N ASP A 496 -26.04 2.78 9.68
CA ASP A 496 -26.68 1.50 10.02
C ASP A 496 -27.99 1.76 10.78
N PRO A 497 -29.15 1.59 10.13
CA PRO A 497 -30.44 1.76 10.77
C PRO A 497 -30.78 0.71 11.83
N LEU A 498 -29.92 -0.29 12.04
CA LEU A 498 -30.03 -1.42 12.96
C LEU A 498 -31.14 -2.41 12.56
N ALA A 499 -30.72 -3.54 12.01
CA ALA A 499 -31.60 -4.69 11.82
C ALA A 499 -31.90 -5.34 13.18
N MET A 500 -33.18 -5.31 13.57
CA MET A 500 -33.67 -5.88 14.83
C MET A 500 -34.43 -7.19 14.59
N THR A 501 -34.42 -8.06 15.60
CA THR A 501 -35.02 -9.39 15.54
C THR A 501 -36.55 -9.33 15.40
N VAL A 502 -37.09 -9.81 14.27
CA VAL A 502 -38.54 -9.73 13.99
C VAL A 502 -39.40 -10.62 14.89
N SER A 503 -38.82 -11.62 15.54
CA SER A 503 -39.53 -12.43 16.54
C SER A 503 -39.77 -11.69 17.85
N ALA A 504 -39.07 -10.57 18.10
CA ALA A 504 -39.23 -9.74 19.29
C ALA A 504 -40.07 -8.49 19.02
N ASP A 505 -40.07 -7.99 17.79
CA ASP A 505 -40.83 -6.81 17.34
C ASP A 505 -41.24 -6.98 15.87
N ASP A 506 -42.55 -7.05 15.61
CA ASP A 506 -43.09 -7.30 14.27
C ASP A 506 -42.98 -6.09 13.32
N GLN A 507 -42.71 -4.89 13.83
CA GLN A 507 -42.48 -3.68 13.04
C GLN A 507 -40.99 -3.40 12.78
N ALA A 508 -40.09 -4.14 13.42
CA ALA A 508 -38.65 -3.93 13.35
C ALA A 508 -38.12 -3.86 11.91
N ALA A 509 -38.48 -4.83 11.07
CA ALA A 509 -38.03 -4.89 9.68
C ALA A 509 -38.58 -3.72 8.85
N VAL A 510 -39.85 -3.35 9.07
CA VAL A 510 -40.50 -2.24 8.35
C VAL A 510 -39.83 -0.91 8.70
N ALA A 511 -39.59 -0.66 9.98
CA ALA A 511 -38.89 0.55 10.43
C ALA A 511 -37.48 0.64 9.84
N THR A 512 -36.73 -0.48 9.86
CA THR A 512 -35.37 -0.56 9.30
C THR A 512 -35.37 -0.22 7.81
N LEU A 513 -36.22 -0.87 7.01
CA LEU A 513 -36.28 -0.67 5.56
C LEU A 513 -36.72 0.74 5.18
N ALA A 514 -37.66 1.32 5.93
CA ALA A 514 -38.09 2.71 5.71
C ALA A 514 -36.97 3.72 5.99
N THR A 515 -36.16 3.49 7.04
CA THR A 515 -34.98 4.33 7.29
C THR A 515 -33.89 4.14 6.23
N VAL A 516 -33.63 2.91 5.76
CA VAL A 516 -32.71 2.66 4.63
C VAL A 516 -33.14 3.48 3.42
N LYS A 517 -34.42 3.39 3.05
CA LYS A 517 -35.00 4.14 1.93
C LYS A 517 -34.87 5.65 2.10
N TYR A 518 -35.12 6.18 3.30
CA TYR A 518 -34.96 7.61 3.57
C TYR A 518 -33.52 8.08 3.37
N VAL A 519 -32.55 7.35 3.93
CA VAL A 519 -31.13 7.73 3.81
C VAL A 519 -30.70 7.71 2.35
N HIS A 520 -31.11 6.71 1.58
CA HIS A 520 -30.80 6.62 0.15
C HIS A 520 -31.52 7.70 -0.67
N ASP A 521 -32.86 7.73 -0.64
CA ASP A 521 -33.66 8.57 -1.56
C ASP A 521 -33.70 10.05 -1.17
N VAL A 522 -33.64 10.38 0.13
CA VAL A 522 -33.81 11.75 0.63
C VAL A 522 -32.48 12.40 0.95
N LYS A 523 -31.56 11.67 1.59
CA LYS A 523 -30.24 12.21 1.95
C LYS A 523 -29.18 11.96 0.87
N GLY A 524 -29.39 11.02 -0.05
CA GLY A 524 -28.32 10.55 -0.95
C GLY A 524 -27.14 9.95 -0.19
N GLY A 525 -27.40 9.41 1.01
CA GLY A 525 -26.39 8.84 1.90
C GLY A 525 -26.22 7.34 1.69
N LEU A 526 -25.18 6.79 2.29
CA LEU A 526 -24.88 5.36 2.24
C LEU A 526 -25.49 4.63 3.45
N THR A 527 -25.83 3.35 3.25
CA THR A 527 -26.37 2.50 4.33
C THR A 527 -25.68 1.14 4.43
N SER A 528 -25.56 0.62 5.65
CA SER A 528 -25.10 -0.74 5.95
C SER A 528 -26.08 -1.44 6.89
N LEU A 529 -26.11 -2.77 6.87
CA LEU A 529 -26.89 -3.57 7.83
C LEU A 529 -26.16 -4.86 8.19
N GLY A 530 -26.15 -5.20 9.48
CA GLY A 530 -26.00 -6.57 9.96
C GLY A 530 -27.24 -7.41 9.66
N VAL A 531 -27.41 -7.83 8.40
CA VAL A 531 -28.66 -8.47 7.91
C VAL A 531 -29.01 -9.75 8.65
N SER A 532 -28.01 -10.47 9.18
CA SER A 532 -28.18 -11.70 9.97
C SER A 532 -29.01 -11.47 11.25
N ASN A 533 -29.05 -10.25 11.78
CA ASN A 533 -29.73 -9.93 13.03
C ASN A 533 -31.26 -10.07 12.96
N VAL A 534 -31.84 -9.84 11.79
CA VAL A 534 -33.30 -9.82 11.59
C VAL A 534 -33.97 -11.15 11.99
N SER A 535 -33.26 -12.27 11.86
CA SER A 535 -33.81 -13.62 11.98
C SER A 535 -33.45 -14.34 13.28
N PHE A 536 -32.81 -13.69 14.25
CA PHE A 536 -32.42 -14.37 15.51
C PHE A 536 -33.63 -15.05 16.18
N GLY A 537 -33.41 -16.23 16.75
CA GLY A 537 -34.45 -16.99 17.46
C GLY A 537 -35.48 -17.73 16.58
N LEU A 538 -35.45 -17.56 15.25
CA LEU A 538 -36.37 -18.24 14.33
C LEU A 538 -35.77 -19.52 13.73
N PRO A 539 -36.57 -20.53 13.35
CA PRO A 539 -36.11 -21.66 12.54
C PRO A 539 -35.89 -21.24 11.08
N LEU A 540 -35.05 -21.99 10.34
CA LEU A 540 -34.78 -21.73 8.92
C LEU A 540 -34.42 -20.26 8.60
N ARG A 541 -33.60 -19.68 9.48
CA ARG A 541 -33.22 -18.25 9.49
C ARG A 541 -32.78 -17.71 8.15
N GLU A 542 -32.07 -18.52 7.39
CA GLU A 542 -31.50 -18.18 6.08
C GLU A 542 -32.55 -17.73 5.06
N HIS A 543 -33.78 -18.24 5.12
CA HIS A 543 -34.88 -17.80 4.25
C HIS A 543 -35.34 -16.39 4.59
N ILE A 544 -35.54 -16.10 5.88
CA ILE A 544 -35.95 -14.76 6.33
C ILE A 544 -34.84 -13.75 6.06
N THR A 545 -33.60 -14.09 6.39
CA THR A 545 -32.45 -13.20 6.19
C THR A 545 -32.22 -12.88 4.71
N SER A 546 -32.29 -13.86 3.80
CA SER A 546 -32.07 -13.63 2.36
C SER A 546 -33.19 -12.79 1.72
N VAL A 547 -34.45 -13.01 2.11
CA VAL A 547 -35.58 -12.19 1.64
C VAL A 547 -35.48 -10.77 2.19
N PHE A 548 -35.21 -10.61 3.50
CA PHE A 548 -35.00 -9.29 4.09
C PHE A 548 -33.83 -8.54 3.44
N PHE A 549 -32.73 -9.23 3.17
CA PHE A 549 -31.58 -8.66 2.46
C PHE A 549 -31.97 -8.19 1.05
N THR A 550 -32.75 -8.98 0.31
CA THR A 550 -33.28 -8.57 -1.01
C THR A 550 -34.14 -7.31 -0.91
N MET A 551 -35.03 -7.24 0.09
CA MET A 551 -35.85 -6.05 0.35
C MET A 551 -34.98 -4.84 0.73
N ALA A 552 -33.93 -5.03 1.52
CA ALA A 552 -33.02 -3.95 1.90
C ALA A 552 -32.26 -3.40 0.68
N MET A 553 -31.73 -4.27 -0.18
CA MET A 553 -31.10 -3.87 -1.45
C MET A 553 -32.07 -3.08 -2.34
N GLN A 554 -33.33 -3.52 -2.44
CA GLN A 554 -34.36 -2.79 -3.19
C GLN A 554 -34.68 -1.40 -2.60
N ASN A 555 -34.44 -1.19 -1.30
CA ASN A 555 -34.63 0.10 -0.63
C ASN A 555 -33.35 0.97 -0.64
N GLY A 556 -32.26 0.54 -1.28
CA GLY A 556 -31.03 1.33 -1.41
C GLY A 556 -29.90 0.95 -0.46
N LEU A 557 -29.88 -0.28 0.06
CA LEU A 557 -28.77 -0.78 0.88
C LEU A 557 -27.43 -0.67 0.14
N SER A 558 -26.42 -0.04 0.74
CA SER A 558 -25.10 0.18 0.10
C SER A 558 -24.03 -0.83 0.52
N ALA A 559 -24.19 -1.46 1.68
CA ALA A 559 -23.29 -2.48 2.20
C ALA A 559 -24.04 -3.47 3.10
N ALA A 560 -23.52 -4.69 3.25
CA ALA A 560 -24.13 -5.70 4.12
C ALA A 560 -23.06 -6.48 4.89
N ILE A 561 -23.17 -6.47 6.22
CA ILE A 561 -22.40 -7.35 7.10
C ILE A 561 -23.14 -8.69 7.15
N MET A 562 -22.57 -9.70 6.51
CA MET A 562 -23.23 -10.99 6.28
C MET A 562 -22.22 -12.15 6.15
N ASN A 563 -22.71 -13.39 6.28
CA ASN A 563 -21.88 -14.60 6.11
C ASN A 563 -21.75 -15.01 4.62
N PRO A 564 -20.62 -14.75 3.93
CA PRO A 564 -20.49 -15.03 2.49
C PRO A 564 -20.56 -16.53 2.18
N ASN A 565 -20.37 -17.40 3.18
CA ASN A 565 -20.50 -18.85 3.02
C ASN A 565 -21.97 -19.29 2.91
N ALA A 566 -22.93 -18.42 3.22
CA ALA A 566 -24.35 -18.71 3.06
C ALA A 566 -24.75 -18.53 1.59
N ILE A 567 -24.87 -19.65 0.87
CA ILE A 567 -25.15 -19.65 -0.57
C ILE A 567 -26.46 -18.92 -0.94
N GLU A 568 -27.45 -18.96 -0.04
CA GLU A 568 -28.73 -18.25 -0.21
C GLU A 568 -28.57 -16.72 -0.22
N MET A 569 -27.61 -16.19 0.56
CA MET A 569 -27.27 -14.77 0.57
C MET A 569 -26.57 -14.36 -0.73
N MET A 570 -25.62 -15.17 -1.18
CA MET A 570 -24.92 -14.94 -2.45
C MET A 570 -25.86 -15.04 -3.65
N LYS A 571 -26.83 -15.95 -3.59
CA LYS A 571 -27.92 -16.06 -4.58
C LYS A 571 -28.75 -14.79 -4.60
N ALA A 572 -29.21 -14.30 -3.45
CA ALA A 572 -30.00 -13.08 -3.35
C ALA A 572 -29.27 -11.87 -3.94
N TRP A 573 -27.99 -11.68 -3.57
CA TRP A 573 -27.17 -10.58 -4.09
C TRP A 573 -26.92 -10.67 -5.60
N THR A 574 -26.56 -11.85 -6.10
CA THR A 574 -26.26 -12.05 -7.52
C THR A 574 -27.48 -11.87 -8.40
N CYS A 575 -28.62 -12.45 -7.99
CA CYS A 575 -29.90 -12.23 -8.65
C CYS A 575 -30.32 -10.76 -8.60
N PHE A 576 -30.16 -10.08 -7.45
CA PHE A 576 -30.45 -8.66 -7.34
C PHE A 576 -29.65 -7.84 -8.34
N LYS A 577 -28.32 -8.00 -8.39
CA LYS A 577 -27.46 -7.29 -9.37
C LYS A 577 -27.90 -7.52 -10.81
N THR A 578 -28.29 -8.74 -11.14
CA THR A 578 -28.76 -9.10 -12.48
C THR A 578 -30.05 -8.36 -12.81
N LEU A 579 -31.02 -8.39 -11.90
CA LEU A 579 -32.33 -7.78 -12.07
C LEU A 579 -32.30 -6.25 -12.01
N SER A 580 -31.33 -5.67 -11.29
CA SER A 580 -31.14 -4.23 -11.17
C SER A 580 -30.27 -3.61 -12.27
N GLY A 581 -29.83 -4.41 -13.26
CA GLY A 581 -28.99 -3.95 -14.36
C GLY A 581 -27.54 -3.64 -13.97
N MET A 582 -27.10 -4.10 -12.78
CA MET A 582 -25.74 -3.94 -12.27
C MET A 582 -24.79 -5.08 -12.70
N ASP A 583 -25.30 -6.10 -13.40
CA ASP A 583 -24.49 -7.19 -13.98
C ASP A 583 -24.53 -7.13 -15.51
N GLY A 584 -23.54 -6.46 -16.10
CA GLY A 584 -23.44 -6.31 -17.55
C GLY A 584 -23.37 -7.66 -18.25
N GLN A 585 -24.31 -7.90 -19.18
CA GLN A 585 -24.44 -9.16 -19.93
C GLN A 585 -24.64 -10.41 -19.03
N CYS A 586 -25.07 -10.22 -17.77
CA CYS A 586 -25.30 -11.29 -16.80
C CYS A 586 -24.07 -12.18 -16.52
N LEU A 587 -22.85 -11.67 -16.75
CA LEU A 587 -21.63 -12.48 -16.63
C LEU A 587 -21.39 -12.97 -15.20
N GLY A 588 -21.65 -12.12 -14.20
CA GLY A 588 -21.54 -12.50 -12.80
C GLY A 588 -22.54 -13.59 -12.41
N TYR A 589 -23.77 -13.52 -12.93
CA TYR A 589 -24.78 -14.55 -12.74
C TYR A 589 -24.39 -15.88 -13.37
N ILE A 590 -23.87 -15.87 -14.60
CA ILE A 590 -23.45 -17.09 -15.30
C ILE A 590 -22.32 -17.79 -14.52
N ASP A 591 -21.32 -17.05 -14.04
CA ASP A 591 -20.26 -17.59 -13.19
C ASP A 591 -20.80 -18.17 -11.88
N PHE A 592 -21.71 -17.45 -11.21
CA PHE A 592 -22.35 -17.93 -9.99
C PHE A 592 -23.18 -19.20 -10.23
N ALA A 593 -23.96 -19.27 -11.30
CA ALA A 593 -24.81 -20.41 -11.62
C ALA A 593 -23.97 -21.70 -11.80
N GLY A 594 -22.85 -21.62 -12.53
CA GLY A 594 -21.94 -22.74 -12.68
C GLY A 594 -21.37 -23.25 -11.35
N LYS A 595 -21.03 -22.33 -10.43
CA LYS A 595 -20.57 -22.68 -9.07
C LYS A 595 -21.70 -23.26 -8.22
N TYR A 596 -22.91 -22.72 -8.34
CA TYR A 596 -24.08 -23.17 -7.58
C TYR A 596 -24.44 -24.62 -7.92
N GLU A 597 -24.46 -24.97 -9.21
CA GLU A 597 -24.75 -26.34 -9.68
C GLU A 597 -23.77 -27.36 -9.09
N GLN A 598 -22.48 -27.03 -9.01
CA GLN A 598 -21.46 -27.91 -8.42
C GLN A 598 -21.70 -28.13 -6.92
N VAL A 599 -22.08 -27.08 -6.17
CA VAL A 599 -22.38 -27.18 -4.74
C VAL A 599 -23.64 -28.01 -4.49
N VAL A 600 -24.69 -27.82 -5.30
CA VAL A 600 -25.92 -28.59 -5.18
C VAL A 600 -25.69 -30.07 -5.54
N ALA A 601 -24.92 -30.34 -6.60
CA ALA A 601 -24.57 -31.71 -7.01
C ALA A 601 -23.75 -32.44 -5.94
N SER A 602 -22.77 -31.77 -5.34
CA SER A 602 -21.94 -32.34 -4.27
C SER A 602 -22.74 -32.59 -2.98
N ALA A 603 -23.67 -31.70 -2.62
CA ALA A 603 -24.62 -31.93 -1.53
C ALA A 603 -25.56 -33.12 -1.79
N ALA A 604 -26.04 -33.29 -3.03
CA ALA A 604 -26.88 -34.43 -3.42
C ALA A 604 -26.14 -35.78 -3.42
N SER A 605 -24.83 -35.77 -3.67
CA SER A 605 -24.00 -37.00 -3.65
C SER A 605 -23.59 -37.47 -2.25
N SER A 606 -23.73 -36.62 -1.23
CA SER A 606 -23.41 -36.93 0.18
C SER A 606 -24.63 -37.41 0.99
N SER A 607 -25.83 -37.36 0.41
CA SER A 607 -27.03 -37.99 0.94
C SER A 607 -27.28 -39.33 0.23
N GLY A 608 -26.89 -40.43 0.87
CA GLY A 608 -27.16 -41.78 0.36
C GLY A 608 -28.68 -42.03 0.20
N PRO A 609 -29.13 -42.79 -0.82
CA PRO A 609 -30.55 -42.89 -1.12
C PRO A 609 -31.26 -43.76 -0.09
N SER A 610 -32.29 -43.22 0.55
CA SER A 610 -33.36 -44.01 1.14
C SER A 610 -34.20 -44.60 0.00
N THR A 611 -34.32 -45.93 0.04
CA THR A 611 -34.98 -46.78 -0.94
C THR A 611 -36.47 -46.50 -1.03
N LEU A 612 -36.97 -46.27 -2.25
CA LEU A 612 -38.28 -46.77 -2.70
C LEU A 612 -38.24 -46.94 -4.22
N ALA A 613 -38.36 -48.18 -4.65
CA ALA A 613 -38.23 -48.64 -6.03
C ALA A 613 -39.53 -48.49 -6.82
N GLY A 614 -39.40 -48.21 -8.13
CA GLY A 614 -40.44 -48.39 -9.15
C GLY A 614 -39.90 -48.09 -10.56
N PRO A 615 -40.28 -48.83 -11.61
CA PRO A 615 -39.32 -49.26 -12.64
C PRO A 615 -39.30 -48.43 -13.93
N SER A 616 -38.09 -48.44 -14.51
CA SER A 616 -37.67 -48.31 -15.91
C SER A 616 -38.71 -48.07 -17.02
N SER A 617 -38.41 -47.09 -17.88
CA SER A 617 -38.55 -47.22 -19.33
C SER A 617 -37.53 -46.36 -20.09
N ALA A 618 -37.04 -46.92 -21.20
CA ALA A 618 -35.93 -46.44 -22.01
C ALA A 618 -36.40 -45.58 -23.20
N SER A 619 -35.52 -44.70 -23.68
CA SER A 619 -35.35 -44.17 -25.06
C SER A 619 -34.69 -42.79 -24.95
N GLY A 620 -33.80 -42.31 -25.81
CA GLY A 620 -33.25 -42.76 -27.07
C GLY A 620 -32.15 -41.75 -27.46
N THR A 621 -31.25 -42.20 -28.32
CA THR A 621 -30.06 -41.51 -28.84
C THR A 621 -30.37 -40.39 -29.85
N THR A 622 -29.30 -39.64 -30.18
CA THR A 622 -29.06 -38.68 -31.29
C THR A 622 -29.18 -37.19 -30.91
N GLY A 623 -28.21 -36.30 -31.16
CA GLY A 623 -26.91 -36.45 -31.83
C GLY A 623 -26.03 -35.18 -31.81
N SER A 624 -24.74 -35.42 -32.07
CA SER A 624 -23.79 -34.66 -32.91
C SER A 624 -23.40 -33.18 -32.67
N VAL A 625 -22.18 -33.01 -32.14
CA VAL A 625 -21.00 -32.27 -32.66
C VAL A 625 -21.14 -30.82 -33.19
N ALA A 626 -20.47 -29.88 -32.51
CA ALA A 626 -19.42 -28.95 -33.01
C ALA A 626 -19.18 -27.89 -31.90
N GLY A 627 -17.98 -27.71 -31.33
CA GLY A 627 -16.76 -27.27 -32.03
C GLY A 627 -16.53 -25.78 -31.71
N SER A 628 -15.95 -25.48 -30.55
CA SER A 628 -15.42 -24.14 -30.24
C SER A 628 -14.26 -24.26 -29.25
N THR A 629 -13.06 -24.29 -29.81
CA THR A 629 -11.79 -24.05 -29.11
C THR A 629 -11.78 -22.61 -28.58
N GLY A 630 -12.20 -22.46 -27.33
CA GLY A 630 -12.03 -21.22 -26.55
C GLY A 630 -10.89 -21.40 -25.57
N THR A 631 -9.81 -20.66 -25.78
CA THR A 631 -8.70 -20.48 -24.85
C THR A 631 -9.21 -19.77 -23.58
N GLY A 632 -9.72 -20.55 -22.62
CA GLY A 632 -10.04 -20.08 -21.28
C GLY A 632 -8.78 -20.07 -20.42
N GLY A 633 -8.33 -18.88 -20.04
CA GLY A 633 -7.32 -18.71 -19.00
C GLY A 633 -7.86 -19.27 -17.68
N VAL A 634 -7.30 -20.41 -17.26
CA VAL A 634 -7.60 -21.03 -15.98
C VAL A 634 -7.07 -20.12 -14.88
N SER A 635 -7.96 -19.71 -13.97
CA SER A 635 -7.59 -19.06 -12.71
C SER A 635 -6.73 -20.01 -11.87
N ALA A 636 -5.47 -19.66 -11.65
CA ALA A 636 -4.44 -20.53 -11.07
C ALA A 636 -4.63 -20.94 -9.60
N SER A 637 -5.64 -20.43 -8.89
CA SER A 637 -5.80 -20.67 -7.44
C SER A 637 -6.67 -21.87 -7.05
N GLY A 638 -7.45 -22.44 -7.98
CA GLY A 638 -8.48 -23.44 -7.67
C GLY A 638 -7.97 -24.87 -7.44
N ASP A 639 -6.88 -25.28 -8.12
CA ASP A 639 -6.44 -26.69 -8.19
C ASP A 639 -5.09 -26.96 -7.48
N LEU A 640 -4.59 -26.02 -6.67
CA LEU A 640 -3.33 -26.21 -5.95
C LEU A 640 -3.50 -27.20 -4.79
N ALA A 641 -2.58 -28.16 -4.67
CA ALA A 641 -2.49 -29.05 -3.51
C ALA A 641 -2.38 -28.24 -2.19
N PRO A 642 -2.81 -28.77 -1.03
CA PRO A 642 -2.91 -27.97 0.19
C PRO A 642 -1.61 -27.28 0.63
N LEU A 643 -0.45 -27.94 0.50
CA LEU A 643 0.85 -27.33 0.78
C LEU A 643 1.16 -26.20 -0.20
N SER A 644 0.95 -26.44 -1.49
CA SER A 644 1.16 -25.44 -2.54
C SER A 644 0.25 -24.24 -2.36
N LYS A 645 -1.00 -24.45 -1.93
CA LYS A 645 -1.95 -23.38 -1.59
C LYS A 645 -1.50 -22.61 -0.34
N ALA A 646 -1.04 -23.29 0.70
CA ALA A 646 -0.53 -22.66 1.92
C ALA A 646 0.69 -21.78 1.61
N ILE A 647 1.63 -22.27 0.80
CA ILE A 647 2.79 -21.52 0.34
C ILE A 647 2.35 -20.34 -0.53
N TYR A 648 1.55 -20.57 -1.57
CA TYR A 648 1.09 -19.51 -2.46
C TYR A 648 0.39 -18.37 -1.71
N LYS A 649 -0.36 -18.69 -0.66
CA LYS A 649 -1.06 -17.71 0.20
C LYS A 649 -0.25 -17.19 1.39
N GLY A 650 1.00 -17.61 1.57
CA GLY A 650 1.85 -17.17 2.67
C GLY A 650 1.44 -17.66 4.07
N LEU A 651 0.71 -18.78 4.18
CA LEU A 651 0.23 -19.34 5.44
C LEU A 651 1.30 -20.20 6.11
N LYS A 652 2.15 -19.57 6.92
CA LYS A 652 3.34 -20.17 7.57
C LYS A 652 3.03 -21.44 8.38
N GLU A 653 2.08 -21.38 9.32
CA GLU A 653 1.74 -22.51 10.20
C GLU A 653 1.05 -23.65 9.44
N ASN A 654 0.21 -23.33 8.45
CA ASN A 654 -0.37 -24.33 7.55
C ASN A 654 0.72 -25.02 6.73
N ALA A 655 1.68 -24.27 6.19
CA ALA A 655 2.79 -24.82 5.43
C ALA A 655 3.64 -25.78 6.28
N LYS A 656 3.93 -25.45 7.54
CA LYS A 656 4.59 -26.36 8.49
C LYS A 656 3.81 -27.65 8.69
N SER A 657 2.54 -27.51 9.07
CA SER A 657 1.67 -28.63 9.44
C SER A 657 1.47 -29.58 8.26
N GLU A 658 1.24 -29.03 7.08
CA GLU A 658 1.02 -29.79 5.86
C GLU A 658 2.30 -30.45 5.33
N THR A 659 3.45 -29.78 5.47
CA THR A 659 4.75 -30.39 5.15
C THR A 659 5.03 -31.58 6.06
N LEU A 660 4.79 -31.44 7.36
CA LEU A 660 4.93 -32.55 8.31
C LEU A 660 3.98 -33.70 7.96
N ARG A 661 2.73 -33.39 7.59
CA ARG A 661 1.74 -34.39 7.14
C ARG A 661 2.27 -35.19 5.95
N LEU A 662 2.77 -34.52 4.92
CA LEU A 662 3.29 -35.18 3.71
C LEU A 662 4.55 -36.02 3.97
N LEU A 663 5.44 -35.60 4.88
CA LEU A 663 6.67 -36.32 5.21
C LEU A 663 6.46 -37.54 6.12
N THR A 664 5.37 -37.54 6.90
CA THR A 664 5.12 -38.57 7.93
C THR A 664 3.93 -39.46 7.62
N GLY A 665 3.04 -39.06 6.71
CA GLY A 665 1.79 -39.78 6.43
C GLY A 665 0.83 -39.78 7.62
N SER A 666 0.82 -38.71 8.42
CA SER A 666 0.11 -38.66 9.72
C SER A 666 -1.41 -38.81 9.64
N ASP A 667 -1.98 -38.74 8.44
CA ASP A 667 -3.40 -38.98 8.13
C ASP A 667 -3.67 -40.36 7.48
N GLY A 668 -2.66 -41.23 7.42
CA GLY A 668 -2.74 -42.54 6.77
C GLY A 668 -2.36 -42.54 5.28
N SER A 669 -1.92 -41.40 4.73
CA SER A 669 -1.36 -41.33 3.37
C SER A 669 0.09 -41.85 3.31
N GLU A 670 0.54 -42.28 2.12
CA GLU A 670 1.94 -42.72 1.95
C GLU A 670 2.90 -41.53 2.13
N PRO A 671 3.94 -41.66 2.99
CA PRO A 671 4.92 -40.61 3.19
C PRO A 671 5.68 -40.29 1.89
N MET A 672 5.77 -39.01 1.56
CA MET A 672 6.58 -38.52 0.44
C MET A 672 8.04 -38.34 0.85
N SER A 673 8.97 -38.50 -0.10
CA SER A 673 10.36 -38.14 0.14
C SER A 673 10.53 -36.62 0.25
N ALA A 674 11.54 -36.17 0.98
CA ALA A 674 11.84 -34.74 1.12
C ALA A 674 12.02 -34.05 -0.24
N MET A 675 12.73 -34.70 -1.18
CA MET A 675 12.96 -34.16 -2.52
C MET A 675 11.67 -34.10 -3.33
N ASP A 676 10.75 -35.07 -3.18
CA ASP A 676 9.47 -35.03 -3.88
C ASP A 676 8.57 -33.91 -3.36
N VAL A 677 8.56 -33.66 -2.05
CA VAL A 677 7.81 -32.52 -1.46
C VAL A 677 8.38 -31.20 -2.02
N ILE A 678 9.70 -31.05 -2.06
CA ILE A 678 10.36 -29.85 -2.61
C ILE A 678 10.00 -29.66 -4.08
N ASN A 679 10.26 -30.67 -4.92
CA ASN A 679 10.17 -30.55 -6.37
C ASN A 679 8.73 -30.52 -6.91
N THR A 680 7.79 -31.16 -6.22
CA THR A 680 6.40 -31.28 -6.71
C THR A 680 5.40 -30.37 -6.01
N LYS A 681 5.74 -29.82 -4.82
CA LYS A 681 4.81 -28.98 -4.03
C LYS A 681 5.36 -27.58 -3.77
N ILE A 682 6.60 -27.45 -3.30
CA ILE A 682 7.19 -26.16 -2.89
C ILE A 682 7.62 -25.35 -4.10
N ILE A 683 8.52 -25.89 -4.95
CA ILE A 683 9.04 -25.19 -6.14
C ILE A 683 7.90 -24.74 -7.07
N PRO A 684 6.92 -25.59 -7.44
CA PRO A 684 5.83 -25.16 -8.31
C PRO A 684 4.96 -24.03 -7.72
N ALA A 685 4.81 -23.97 -6.40
CA ALA A 685 4.08 -22.89 -5.75
C ALA A 685 4.86 -21.56 -5.81
N LEU A 686 6.18 -21.61 -5.58
CA LEU A 686 7.08 -20.45 -5.72
C LEU A 686 7.14 -19.96 -7.18
N ASP A 687 7.20 -20.87 -8.14
CA ASP A 687 7.15 -20.55 -9.57
C ASP A 687 5.84 -19.89 -9.98
N ALA A 688 4.71 -20.38 -9.44
CA ALA A 688 3.39 -19.80 -9.72
C ALA A 688 3.29 -18.36 -9.22
N ILE A 689 3.66 -18.09 -7.95
CA ILE A 689 3.65 -16.73 -7.42
C ILE A 689 4.68 -15.83 -8.12
N GLY A 690 5.84 -16.36 -8.50
CA GLY A 690 6.85 -15.65 -9.27
C GLY A 690 6.34 -15.24 -10.66
N LYS A 691 5.65 -16.14 -11.37
CA LYS A 691 4.98 -15.83 -12.65
C LYS A 691 3.89 -14.78 -12.48
N ASP A 692 3.10 -14.87 -11.42
CA ASP A 692 2.06 -13.86 -11.17
C ASP A 692 2.67 -12.50 -10.82
N PHE A 693 3.81 -12.46 -10.13
CA PHE A 693 4.58 -11.23 -9.90
C PHE A 693 5.11 -10.63 -11.20
N GLU A 694 5.73 -11.44 -12.07
CA GLU A 694 6.20 -11.00 -13.41
C GLU A 694 5.05 -10.47 -14.28
N ASN A 695 3.88 -11.11 -14.21
CA ASN A 695 2.68 -10.71 -14.93
C ASN A 695 1.90 -9.57 -14.24
N LYS A 696 2.44 -8.95 -13.18
CA LYS A 696 1.80 -7.87 -12.41
C LYS A 696 0.43 -8.25 -11.82
N LYS A 697 0.19 -9.54 -11.59
CA LYS A 697 -1.01 -10.10 -10.93
C LYS A 697 -0.79 -10.28 -9.44
N ALA A 698 0.44 -10.60 -9.04
CA ALA A 698 0.87 -10.59 -7.65
C ALA A 698 1.82 -9.43 -7.39
N TYR A 699 1.92 -9.00 -6.13
CA TYR A 699 2.79 -7.91 -5.72
C TYR A 699 3.92 -8.41 -4.81
N LEU A 700 4.93 -7.56 -4.61
CA LEU A 700 6.09 -7.89 -3.77
C LEU A 700 5.71 -8.46 -2.39
N PRO A 701 4.68 -7.93 -1.68
CA PRO A 701 4.20 -8.54 -0.43
C PRO A 701 3.86 -10.02 -0.55
N GLN A 702 3.07 -10.39 -1.55
CA GLN A 702 2.60 -11.77 -1.72
C GLN A 702 3.77 -12.71 -2.06
N LEU A 703 4.73 -12.23 -2.85
CA LEU A 703 5.94 -12.99 -3.18
C LEU A 703 6.80 -13.25 -1.93
N LEU A 704 7.05 -12.24 -1.10
CA LEU A 704 7.83 -12.36 0.14
C LEU A 704 7.14 -13.23 1.20
N MET A 705 5.80 -13.19 1.24
CA MET A 705 5.06 -14.03 2.16
C MET A 705 5.01 -15.50 1.75
N ALA A 706 4.87 -15.77 0.46
CA ALA A 706 4.96 -17.12 -0.05
C ALA A 706 6.34 -17.74 0.19
N ALA A 707 7.37 -16.93 0.01
CA ALA A 707 8.74 -17.20 0.39
C ALA A 707 8.90 -17.58 1.87
N ASP A 708 8.39 -16.76 2.80
CA ASP A 708 8.44 -17.06 4.23
C ASP A 708 7.72 -18.38 4.56
N ALA A 709 6.55 -18.63 3.98
CA ALA A 709 5.82 -19.88 4.18
C ALA A 709 6.61 -21.10 3.64
N ALA A 710 7.29 -20.95 2.50
CA ALA A 710 8.18 -21.97 1.96
C ALA A 710 9.40 -22.21 2.87
N LYS A 711 9.98 -21.14 3.45
CA LYS A 711 11.09 -21.23 4.40
C LYS A 711 10.72 -22.06 5.64
N GLU A 712 9.52 -21.85 6.18
CA GLU A 712 9.00 -22.64 7.29
C GLU A 712 8.77 -24.12 6.90
N ALA A 713 8.30 -24.38 5.69
CA ALA A 713 8.21 -25.75 5.15
C ALA A 713 9.61 -26.41 5.02
N PHE A 714 10.61 -25.69 4.49
CA PHE A 714 11.99 -26.17 4.42
C PHE A 714 12.60 -26.45 5.80
N ALA A 715 12.29 -25.63 6.81
CA ALA A 715 12.74 -25.87 8.18
C ALA A 715 12.23 -27.22 8.74
N VAL A 716 10.97 -27.56 8.45
CA VAL A 716 10.39 -28.88 8.81
C VAL A 716 11.09 -30.00 8.06
N ILE A 717 11.33 -29.86 6.75
CA ILE A 717 12.05 -30.85 5.95
C ILE A 717 13.47 -31.08 6.51
N LYS A 718 14.20 -30.01 6.81
CA LYS A 718 15.55 -30.08 7.37
C LYS A 718 15.56 -30.82 8.71
N ALA A 719 14.65 -30.46 9.61
CA ALA A 719 14.53 -31.14 10.91
C ALA A 719 14.23 -32.64 10.76
N GLU A 720 13.44 -33.03 9.75
CA GLU A 720 13.11 -34.43 9.49
C GLU A 720 14.26 -35.20 8.80
N LEU A 721 15.04 -34.54 7.93
CA LEU A 721 16.25 -35.11 7.33
C LEU A 721 17.37 -35.29 8.37
N GLU A 722 17.54 -34.35 9.29
CA GLU A 722 18.49 -34.45 10.41
C GLU A 722 18.15 -35.63 11.33
N LYS A 723 16.85 -35.85 11.64
CA LYS A 723 16.41 -37.06 12.36
C LYS A 723 16.73 -38.35 11.61
N LYS A 724 16.73 -38.32 10.27
CA LYS A 724 17.04 -39.46 9.39
C LYS A 724 18.53 -39.58 9.06
N GLY A 725 19.40 -38.72 9.62
CA GLY A 725 20.85 -38.80 9.46
C GLY A 725 21.38 -38.45 8.06
N VAL A 726 20.60 -37.75 7.24
CA VAL A 726 20.98 -37.35 5.87
C VAL A 726 21.63 -35.96 5.90
N ALA A 727 22.91 -35.88 5.56
CA ALA A 727 23.61 -34.59 5.41
C ALA A 727 23.18 -33.90 4.10
N GLY A 728 22.73 -32.65 4.17
CA GLY A 728 22.28 -31.87 3.01
C GLY A 728 23.43 -31.48 2.06
N GLU A 729 23.13 -31.37 0.77
CA GLU A 729 24.04 -30.84 -0.25
C GLU A 729 24.37 -29.35 0.02
N LYS A 730 25.64 -28.99 -0.08
CA LYS A 730 26.08 -27.58 0.02
C LYS A 730 25.99 -26.93 -1.36
N LYS A 731 25.07 -25.97 -1.53
CA LYS A 731 25.02 -25.09 -2.71
C LYS A 731 26.13 -24.03 -2.66
N ASP A 732 26.57 -23.59 -3.84
CA ASP A 732 27.60 -22.56 -3.99
C ASP A 732 27.18 -21.22 -3.39
N PRO A 733 28.12 -20.46 -2.77
CA PRO A 733 27.80 -19.19 -2.12
C PRO A 733 27.63 -18.04 -3.11
N ILE A 734 26.66 -17.17 -2.87
CA ILE A 734 26.43 -15.92 -3.62
C ILE A 734 26.67 -14.75 -2.67
N VAL A 735 27.58 -13.84 -3.01
CA VAL A 735 27.82 -12.62 -2.22
C VAL A 735 26.90 -11.51 -2.71
N ILE A 736 26.24 -10.79 -1.81
CA ILE A 736 25.41 -9.63 -2.18
C ILE A 736 25.70 -8.42 -1.28
N ALA A 737 25.67 -7.23 -1.85
CA ALA A 737 25.94 -5.98 -1.13
C ALA A 737 25.24 -4.77 -1.78
N THR A 738 24.89 -3.78 -0.97
CA THR A 738 24.67 -2.41 -1.48
C THR A 738 26.03 -1.71 -1.48
N VAL A 739 26.37 -1.07 -2.59
CA VAL A 739 27.68 -0.46 -2.81
C VAL A 739 27.91 0.73 -1.87
N LYS A 740 29.19 1.07 -1.66
CA LYS A 740 29.61 2.22 -0.86
C LYS A 740 28.85 3.51 -1.20
N GLY A 741 28.46 4.23 -0.17
CA GLY A 741 27.66 5.46 -0.23
C GLY A 741 26.17 5.21 -0.37
N ASP A 742 25.74 3.97 -0.58
CA ASP A 742 24.33 3.63 -0.74
C ASP A 742 23.80 2.81 0.43
N ILE A 743 22.89 3.44 1.16
CA ILE A 743 22.27 2.85 2.35
C ILE A 743 20.91 2.19 2.05
N HIS A 744 20.45 2.25 0.80
CA HIS A 744 19.18 1.68 0.39
C HIS A 744 19.41 0.20 0.06
N ASP A 745 18.87 -0.67 0.89
CA ASP A 745 19.07 -2.11 0.82
C ASP A 745 17.79 -2.86 0.44
N ILE A 746 16.71 -2.15 0.11
CA ILE A 746 15.42 -2.74 -0.22
C ILE A 746 15.56 -3.76 -1.37
N GLY A 747 16.08 -3.34 -2.53
CA GLY A 747 16.28 -4.23 -3.68
C GLY A 747 17.17 -5.43 -3.36
N LYS A 748 18.31 -5.19 -2.70
CA LYS A 748 19.24 -6.23 -2.25
C LYS A 748 18.57 -7.23 -1.29
N ASN A 749 17.79 -6.76 -0.34
CA ASN A 749 17.10 -7.61 0.65
C ASN A 749 16.02 -8.46 -0.02
N ILE A 750 15.32 -7.93 -1.03
CA ILE A 750 14.37 -8.72 -1.82
C ILE A 750 15.12 -9.83 -2.58
N VAL A 751 16.22 -9.49 -3.26
CA VAL A 751 17.05 -10.47 -3.99
C VAL A 751 17.61 -11.52 -3.03
N LYS A 752 18.10 -11.11 -1.85
CA LYS A 752 18.55 -12.02 -0.78
C LYS A 752 17.47 -13.04 -0.44
N VAL A 753 16.30 -12.55 -0.06
CA VAL A 753 15.19 -13.39 0.39
C VAL A 753 14.85 -14.38 -0.72
N LEU A 754 14.69 -13.90 -1.96
CA LEU A 754 14.41 -14.78 -3.10
C LEU A 754 15.51 -15.82 -3.33
N LEU A 755 16.78 -15.44 -3.39
CA LEU A 755 17.88 -16.38 -3.57
C LEU A 755 17.91 -17.45 -2.46
N GLU A 756 17.73 -17.05 -1.19
CA GLU A 756 17.61 -17.98 -0.06
C GLU A 756 16.43 -18.96 -0.25
N ASN A 757 15.29 -18.50 -0.79
CA ASN A 757 14.13 -19.38 -1.05
C ASN A 757 14.38 -20.43 -2.13
N TYR A 758 15.20 -20.11 -3.14
CA TYR A 758 15.66 -21.08 -4.14
C TYR A 758 16.86 -21.92 -3.64
N SER A 759 17.06 -21.93 -2.31
CA SER A 759 18.07 -22.69 -1.57
C SER A 759 19.51 -22.24 -1.79
N PHE A 760 19.77 -21.07 -2.38
CA PHE A 760 21.14 -20.56 -2.50
C PHE A 760 21.72 -20.18 -1.14
N ARG A 761 23.03 -20.40 -0.96
CA ARG A 761 23.76 -19.90 0.20
C ARG A 761 24.10 -18.43 -0.03
N VAL A 762 23.34 -17.51 0.55
CA VAL A 762 23.56 -16.07 0.36
C VAL A 762 24.44 -15.51 1.48
N ILE A 763 25.47 -14.75 1.08
CA ILE A 763 26.38 -14.03 1.97
C ILE A 763 26.10 -12.54 1.79
N ASP A 764 25.29 -12.03 2.70
CA ASP A 764 24.86 -10.64 2.69
C ASP A 764 25.83 -9.78 3.49
N LEU A 765 26.53 -8.88 2.80
CA LEU A 765 27.47 -7.94 3.43
C LEU A 765 26.78 -6.68 3.94
N GLY A 766 25.48 -6.54 3.72
CA GLY A 766 24.71 -5.38 4.13
C GLY A 766 24.80 -4.24 3.11
N LYS A 767 24.95 -3.03 3.63
CA LYS A 767 24.85 -1.78 2.86
C LYS A 767 26.00 -0.85 3.17
N ASP A 768 26.20 0.15 2.31
CA ASP A 768 27.35 1.04 2.35
C ASP A 768 28.68 0.25 2.45
N VAL A 769 28.78 -0.80 1.62
CA VAL A 769 29.90 -1.75 1.72
C VAL A 769 31.06 -1.28 0.82
N PRO A 770 32.27 -1.08 1.37
CA PRO A 770 33.45 -0.74 0.56
C PRO A 770 33.80 -1.83 -0.47
N PRO A 771 34.30 -1.46 -1.66
CA PRO A 771 34.70 -2.41 -2.71
C PRO A 771 35.64 -3.52 -2.23
N GLU A 772 36.58 -3.20 -1.33
CA GLU A 772 37.59 -4.13 -0.81
C GLU A 772 36.94 -5.21 0.07
N VAL A 773 35.93 -4.84 0.87
CA VAL A 773 35.20 -5.78 1.73
C VAL A 773 34.40 -6.77 0.89
N ILE A 774 33.83 -6.32 -0.23
CA ILE A 774 33.10 -7.18 -1.16
C ILE A 774 34.05 -8.18 -1.82
N LEU A 775 35.20 -7.71 -2.31
CA LEU A 775 36.24 -8.56 -2.89
C LEU A 775 36.75 -9.60 -1.88
N ASP A 776 37.07 -9.17 -0.66
CA ASP A 776 37.55 -10.06 0.40
C ASP A 776 36.55 -11.18 0.70
N ALA A 777 35.26 -10.87 0.73
CA ALA A 777 34.20 -11.86 0.92
C ALA A 777 34.11 -12.84 -0.26
N VAL A 778 34.17 -12.35 -1.50
CA VAL A 778 34.17 -13.18 -2.72
C VAL A 778 35.36 -14.14 -2.72
N ILE A 779 36.56 -13.67 -2.37
CA ILE A 779 37.78 -14.49 -2.30
C ILE A 779 37.66 -15.52 -1.17
N LYS A 780 37.30 -15.06 0.05
CA LYS A 780 37.20 -15.92 1.24
C LYS A 780 36.23 -17.08 1.05
N GLU A 781 35.12 -16.83 0.39
CA GLU A 781 34.04 -17.79 0.23
C GLU A 781 34.11 -18.52 -1.12
N HIS A 782 35.08 -18.15 -1.96
CA HIS A 782 35.24 -18.65 -3.33
C HIS A 782 33.91 -18.59 -4.11
N ALA A 783 33.19 -17.47 -3.96
CA ALA A 783 31.85 -17.31 -4.51
C ALA A 783 31.90 -17.21 -6.06
N PRO A 784 31.18 -18.06 -6.81
CA PRO A 784 31.10 -17.94 -8.27
C PRO A 784 30.25 -16.76 -8.75
N LEU A 785 29.46 -16.15 -7.86
CA LEU A 785 28.54 -15.07 -8.21
C LEU A 785 28.49 -13.98 -7.12
N ALA A 786 28.50 -12.71 -7.56
CA ALA A 786 28.29 -11.54 -6.72
C ALA A 786 27.17 -10.65 -7.28
N GLY A 787 26.31 -10.11 -6.40
CA GLY A 787 25.23 -9.20 -6.74
C GLY A 787 25.42 -7.83 -6.10
N LEU A 788 25.39 -6.76 -6.91
CA LEU A 788 25.55 -5.38 -6.43
C LEU A 788 24.28 -4.55 -6.66
N SER A 789 23.89 -3.78 -5.65
CA SER A 789 22.70 -2.91 -5.67
C SER A 789 23.07 -1.44 -5.47
N ALA A 790 22.37 -0.53 -6.18
CA ALA A 790 22.40 0.93 -5.96
C ALA A 790 21.04 1.59 -6.25
N LEU A 791 20.58 2.48 -5.37
CA LEU A 791 19.38 3.29 -5.57
C LEU A 791 19.71 4.70 -6.07
N MET A 792 20.82 5.29 -5.65
CA MET A 792 21.15 6.68 -5.98
C MET A 792 22.08 6.77 -7.19
N THR A 793 21.85 7.74 -8.08
CA THR A 793 22.79 8.00 -9.19
C THR A 793 24.18 8.41 -8.68
N THR A 794 24.26 8.96 -7.46
CA THR A 794 25.50 9.30 -6.77
C THR A 794 26.33 8.08 -6.38
N THR A 795 25.83 6.85 -6.39
CA THR A 795 26.52 5.66 -5.84
C THR A 795 26.97 4.67 -6.92
N VAL A 796 26.57 4.88 -8.17
CA VAL A 796 26.94 4.01 -9.31
C VAL A 796 28.45 3.93 -9.55
N GLY A 797 29.20 5.00 -9.26
CA GLY A 797 30.67 4.99 -9.39
C GLY A 797 31.36 3.96 -8.47
N ALA A 798 30.84 3.77 -7.26
CA ALA A 798 31.35 2.75 -6.33
C ALA A 798 31.06 1.32 -6.83
N MET A 799 29.97 1.13 -7.58
CA MET A 799 29.63 -0.14 -8.21
C MET A 799 30.66 -0.52 -9.28
N GLU A 800 31.03 0.43 -10.14
CA GLU A 800 32.07 0.23 -11.17
C GLU A 800 33.43 -0.11 -10.55
N GLU A 801 33.82 0.59 -9.48
CA GLU A 801 35.07 0.31 -8.74
C GLU A 801 35.09 -1.14 -8.20
N THR A 802 33.96 -1.59 -7.63
CA THR A 802 33.80 -2.95 -7.11
C THR A 802 33.94 -4.00 -8.21
N ILE A 803 33.28 -3.81 -9.36
CA ILE A 803 33.35 -4.75 -10.49
C ILE A 803 34.79 -4.88 -11.01
N LYS A 804 35.49 -3.75 -11.17
CA LYS A 804 36.90 -3.73 -11.61
C LYS A 804 37.81 -4.51 -10.66
N LEU A 805 37.59 -4.38 -9.35
CA LEU A 805 38.32 -5.13 -8.32
C LEU A 805 38.04 -6.64 -8.42
N ILE A 806 36.77 -7.05 -8.51
CA ILE A 806 36.37 -8.47 -8.62
C ILE A 806 36.93 -9.09 -9.90
N HIS A 807 36.78 -8.45 -11.06
CA HIS A 807 37.28 -9.00 -12.32
C HIS A 807 38.80 -9.15 -12.36
N LYS A 808 39.53 -8.28 -11.65
CA LYS A 808 40.99 -8.33 -11.58
C LYS A 808 41.48 -9.43 -10.64
N ASP A 809 40.94 -9.48 -9.42
CA ASP A 809 41.52 -10.27 -8.32
C ASP A 809 40.70 -11.54 -8.00
N ALA A 810 39.47 -11.68 -8.52
CA ALA A 810 38.61 -12.86 -8.40
C ALA A 810 37.91 -13.21 -9.74
N PRO A 811 38.66 -13.55 -10.82
CA PRO A 811 38.13 -13.68 -12.18
C PRO A 811 37.16 -14.85 -12.40
N TRP A 812 37.02 -15.76 -11.44
CA TRP A 812 36.02 -16.83 -11.46
C TRP A 812 34.62 -16.34 -11.07
N CYS A 813 34.53 -15.18 -10.41
CA CYS A 813 33.27 -14.63 -9.91
C CYS A 813 32.61 -13.79 -10.99
N LYS A 814 31.36 -14.13 -11.33
CA LYS A 814 30.49 -13.33 -12.19
C LYS A 814 29.77 -12.27 -11.37
N VAL A 815 29.56 -11.08 -11.93
CA VAL A 815 28.88 -9.98 -11.25
C VAL A 815 27.58 -9.61 -11.95
N PHE A 816 26.46 -9.69 -11.24
CA PHE A 816 25.20 -9.10 -11.69
C PHE A 816 24.88 -7.82 -10.92
N VAL A 817 24.20 -6.88 -11.59
CA VAL A 817 23.86 -5.57 -11.02
C VAL A 817 22.38 -5.26 -11.14
N GLY A 818 21.86 -4.49 -10.18
CA GLY A 818 20.48 -4.01 -10.16
C GLY A 818 20.29 -2.73 -9.36
N GLY A 819 19.06 -2.19 -9.39
CA GLY A 819 18.68 -0.99 -8.66
C GLY A 819 17.96 0.05 -9.50
N ALA A 820 17.24 0.98 -8.87
CA ALA A 820 16.29 1.88 -9.55
C ALA A 820 16.92 2.81 -10.60
N VAL A 821 18.22 3.06 -10.48
CA VAL A 821 18.99 3.91 -11.40
C VAL A 821 19.78 3.11 -12.45
N LEU A 822 19.65 1.77 -12.46
CA LEU A 822 20.36 0.88 -13.37
C LEU A 822 19.46 0.43 -14.54
N ASN A 823 20.07 0.26 -15.70
CA ASN A 823 19.50 -0.39 -16.88
C ASN A 823 20.59 -1.21 -17.59
N GLN A 824 20.23 -1.95 -18.64
CA GLN A 824 21.17 -2.79 -19.39
C GLN A 824 22.36 -1.98 -19.92
N GLU A 825 22.11 -0.79 -20.48
CA GLU A 825 23.16 0.07 -21.04
C GLU A 825 24.17 0.52 -19.97
N TYR A 826 23.71 0.79 -18.75
CA TYR A 826 24.57 1.11 -17.61
C TYR A 826 25.41 -0.08 -17.18
N ALA A 827 24.81 -1.27 -17.05
CA ALA A 827 25.49 -2.49 -16.63
C ALA A 827 26.64 -2.83 -17.59
N ASP A 828 26.40 -2.72 -18.90
CA ASP A 828 27.41 -2.97 -19.93
C ASP A 828 28.61 -2.01 -19.80
N LYS A 829 28.35 -0.73 -19.48
CA LYS A 829 29.38 0.31 -19.34
C LYS A 829 30.27 0.11 -18.11
N ILE A 830 29.70 -0.32 -17.00
CA ILE A 830 30.47 -0.64 -15.78
C ILE A 830 31.07 -2.05 -15.83
N HIS A 831 30.95 -2.72 -16.98
CA HIS A 831 31.44 -4.06 -17.25
C HIS A 831 30.85 -5.14 -16.33
N ALA A 832 29.59 -4.99 -15.91
CA ALA A 832 28.89 -6.07 -15.22
C ALA A 832 28.69 -7.27 -16.17
N ASP A 833 28.70 -8.50 -15.63
CA ASP A 833 28.44 -9.70 -16.43
C ASP A 833 26.96 -9.85 -16.78
N ALA A 834 26.06 -9.27 -15.96
CA ALA A 834 24.63 -9.21 -16.24
C ALA A 834 23.93 -8.02 -15.58
N TYR A 835 22.89 -7.51 -16.24
CA TYR A 835 21.87 -6.67 -15.62
C TYR A 835 20.66 -7.53 -15.27
N THR A 836 20.12 -7.33 -14.07
CA THR A 836 18.87 -7.96 -13.67
C THR A 836 17.87 -6.86 -13.34
N LYS A 837 16.81 -6.74 -14.15
CA LYS A 837 15.82 -5.67 -14.03
C LYS A 837 14.93 -5.82 -12.79
N ASP A 838 14.76 -7.05 -12.32
CA ASP A 838 13.96 -7.40 -11.17
C ASP A 838 14.59 -8.57 -10.40
N ALA A 839 14.07 -8.83 -9.20
CA ALA A 839 14.66 -9.81 -8.30
C ALA A 839 14.48 -11.26 -8.78
N MET A 840 13.46 -11.56 -9.61
CA MET A 840 13.26 -12.89 -10.19
C MET A 840 14.26 -13.16 -11.31
N GLU A 841 14.61 -12.15 -12.10
CA GLU A 841 15.69 -12.25 -13.09
C GLU A 841 17.04 -12.51 -12.42
N SER A 842 17.29 -11.93 -11.23
CA SER A 842 18.46 -12.28 -10.42
C SER A 842 18.50 -13.76 -10.02
N VAL A 843 17.36 -14.35 -9.65
CA VAL A 843 17.26 -15.79 -9.35
C VAL A 843 17.53 -16.63 -10.58
N LYS A 844 16.91 -16.31 -11.73
CA LYS A 844 17.10 -17.03 -13.00
C LYS A 844 18.56 -17.00 -13.43
N TYR A 845 19.20 -15.84 -13.32
CA TYR A 845 20.62 -15.70 -13.62
C TYR A 845 21.47 -16.53 -12.65
N ALA A 846 21.19 -16.49 -11.35
CA ALA A 846 21.88 -17.31 -10.36
C ALA A 846 21.76 -18.82 -10.65
N GLN A 847 20.58 -19.32 -11.03
CA GLN A 847 20.39 -20.73 -11.43
C GLN A 847 21.20 -21.11 -12.68
N SER A 848 21.46 -20.16 -13.59
CA SER A 848 22.25 -20.44 -14.79
C SER A 848 23.75 -20.57 -14.52
N ILE A 849 24.25 -19.93 -13.44
CA ILE A 849 25.66 -19.93 -13.05
C ILE A 849 25.94 -20.98 -11.96
N CYS A 850 24.99 -21.15 -11.04
CA CYS A 850 25.05 -22.06 -9.89
C CYS A 850 23.86 -23.06 -9.95
N PRO A 851 23.91 -24.08 -10.83
CA PRO A 851 22.79 -24.99 -11.07
C PRO A 851 22.39 -25.87 -9.88
#